data_AF-A0A5D2RNG4-F1
#
_entry.id   AF-A0A5D2RNG4-F1
#
_cell.length_a   1.000
_cell.length_b   1.000
_cell.length_c   1.000
_cell.angle_alpha   90.00
_cell.angle_beta   90.00
_cell.angle_gamma   90.00
#
_symmetry.space_group_name_H-M   'P 1'
#
loop_
_entity.id
_entity.type
_entity.pdbx_description
1 polymer ?
#
loop_
_entity_poly.entity_id
_entity_poly.type
_entity_poly.pdbx_seq_one_letter_code
_entity_poly.pdbx_strand_id
1 'polypeptide(L)'
;MASSFFPLLFFLPLLFLDPLFCKANLHHSKTFLRSSLISQPLTNATILPTLFFEVTKPINVPTTTPCTLSVLQHDFGFTYGKPPVLANYSFPSNCPYQELSKIVLEWNATCKGRQFDRIFGVWLSGVELLRSCTAEPRATGIIWSVKKDITRYSSLLLSNKTQTFAVYMGNLVDKTYTGVYHVNVTLYFYPAVEKMNLYEEKARNLGSGFGSKADLIIPFSLDLPLNDGLWYEIENSTDVKVKEFEIPQNVYRAVLEVYVSFHENDEFWYGNLPNEYIAANNLTGFAGNGPFREVVVSLDDEVVGAIWPFTVVYTGGINPLLWRPISGIGSFDLPTYDIEISPFLGSLLDGKKHKLSFGVTNALNVWYIDANLHLWLDSNSAKTEGKLLQHKVAPLAVSSVLDFKGLNGTFVTNTSRFVSSTGWVKSTYGTVTTESIQDLRYSNSMLMGKDGNLQIVNQTIHFDDSVYAKSPASNVESKKSLKRFHLYLYSDDIDQGNGTLSMVANVTLGFNEKKFKDADARSPSSSLRNLQKGKGVIIIKDNLVVSGVGILELDNQDSCIWILQINASVHGFRLCEKVLWDVASGGKITSINLAYDITKSNYRFLFNDQKTDCRTSAKLQSSVSQILHINKKEKRMSFFTLRSACSSLGVQSSSLTVQLAFHSNENNNFLGAFVSSPKRTEIKNCKRRACKSASCMDDAPGRKPWEAFRPDGVIIFSDILTPLPAFGVPFDIEEVRGPVIQSLICSEDCLKALHPIDLEKLHSVGESLKILRQEVGDHAAVLGFVGAPWTIATYIVEGGTTRTYTTVKSMCHTAPNLLRDLLCHLTKAISEYIIYQVESRVHCIQRFDSWGGQLPLDMWEQWSKPYITEIVSIVQNKCPKIPLVLYINGNGGLLERMKGTGVDVIGLDWTVDMADGRKRLGNDISVQGNVDPAYLFSPLPAVTEEIQRVVKCAGPRGHILNLGHGVLVGTPEEAVAHFFEVTKSLKYDSSSQNHAMEKPKLLV
;
A
#
# COMPACT_ATOMS: atom_id res chain seq x y z
N MET A 1 -37.02 68.01 41.81
CA MET A 1 -37.56 68.26 43.18
C MET A 1 -37.42 66.96 43.98
N ALA A 2 -37.61 66.99 45.31
CA ALA A 2 -37.62 65.80 46.19
C ALA A 2 -38.79 64.85 45.81
N SER A 3 -38.89 63.58 46.25
CA SER A 3 -38.57 62.92 47.54
C SER A 3 -38.19 61.43 47.31
N SER A 4 -37.16 60.80 47.90
CA SER A 4 -36.79 60.56 49.32
C SER A 4 -37.68 59.55 50.07
N PHE A 5 -37.22 58.29 50.25
CA PHE A 5 -36.86 57.66 51.55
C PHE A 5 -36.29 56.22 51.38
N PHE A 6 -35.53 55.76 52.39
CA PHE A 6 -34.80 54.47 52.54
C PHE A 6 -35.60 53.53 53.52
N PRO A 7 -35.13 52.36 54.07
CA PRO A 7 -33.87 51.58 53.85
C PRO A 7 -34.00 50.01 53.78
N LEU A 8 -32.84 49.31 53.78
CA LEU A 8 -32.58 47.87 54.10
C LEU A 8 -32.94 46.83 52.99
N LEU A 9 -32.19 45.73 52.75
CA LEU A 9 -30.97 45.19 53.38
C LEU A 9 -30.12 44.32 52.41
N PHE A 10 -28.83 44.16 52.75
CA PHE A 10 -27.79 43.26 52.18
C PHE A 10 -27.28 43.43 50.74
N PHE A 11 -25.94 43.41 50.63
CA PHE A 11 -25.13 43.44 49.41
C PHE A 11 -24.34 42.12 49.26
N LEU A 12 -24.25 41.59 48.04
CA LEU A 12 -22.99 41.11 47.46
C LEU A 12 -23.06 41.22 45.91
N PRO A 13 -21.99 41.54 45.17
CA PRO A 13 -22.14 42.22 43.88
C PRO A 13 -21.74 41.39 42.64
N LEU A 14 -22.07 41.92 41.45
CA LEU A 14 -21.33 41.66 40.22
C LEU A 14 -19.91 42.26 40.32
N LEU A 15 -18.93 41.72 39.57
CA LEU A 15 -18.39 42.42 38.38
C LEU A 15 -17.21 41.69 37.71
N PHE A 16 -17.06 42.00 36.42
CA PHE A 16 -15.94 41.75 35.50
C PHE A 16 -15.45 40.32 35.24
N LEU A 17 -15.30 40.02 33.95
CA LEU A 17 -14.83 38.76 33.41
C LEU A 17 -13.93 39.07 32.20
N ASP A 18 -12.64 39.26 32.46
CA ASP A 18 -11.56 39.23 31.45
C ASP A 18 -10.20 39.02 32.17
N PRO A 19 -9.08 38.69 31.49
CA PRO A 19 -8.60 37.32 31.60
C PRO A 19 -7.30 37.17 32.41
N LEU A 20 -7.15 36.03 33.10
CA LEU A 20 -5.92 35.68 33.80
C LEU A 20 -5.24 34.45 33.19
N PHE A 21 -3.96 34.67 32.85
CA PHE A 21 -2.96 33.70 32.44
C PHE A 21 -3.02 32.37 33.20
N CYS A 22 -3.07 31.26 32.46
CA CYS A 22 -2.55 29.99 32.96
C CYS A 22 -1.24 29.66 32.21
N LYS A 23 -0.11 29.68 32.92
CA LYS A 23 1.21 29.42 32.34
C LYS A 23 1.36 27.93 32.04
N ALA A 24 1.21 27.56 30.77
CA ALA A 24 1.69 26.27 30.29
C ALA A 24 3.22 26.22 30.40
N ASN A 25 3.75 25.48 31.38
CA ASN A 25 5.19 25.27 31.49
C ASN A 25 5.67 24.51 30.25
N LEU A 26 6.62 25.10 29.50
CA LEU A 26 7.32 24.37 28.45
C LEU A 26 8.03 23.17 29.09
N HIS A 27 7.63 21.96 28.70
CA HIS A 27 8.47 20.79 28.91
C HIS A 27 9.73 20.95 28.04
N HIS A 28 10.81 21.39 28.68
CA HIS A 28 12.13 21.51 28.08
C HIS A 28 12.65 20.10 27.76
N SER A 29 12.27 19.55 26.61
CA SER A 29 12.81 18.31 26.06
C SER A 29 14.28 18.54 25.71
N LYS A 30 15.17 18.25 26.67
CA LYS A 30 16.61 18.34 26.44
C LYS A 30 16.98 17.47 25.24
N THR A 31 17.62 18.10 24.26
CA THR A 31 18.12 17.48 23.03
C THR A 31 19.14 16.39 23.35
N PHE A 32 18.65 15.16 23.51
CA PHE A 32 19.45 13.94 23.50
C PHE A 32 19.31 13.20 22.16
N LEU A 33 19.58 13.94 21.08
CA LEU A 33 20.05 13.33 19.82
C LEU A 33 21.44 12.74 20.10
N ARG A 34 21.47 11.55 20.71
CA ARG A 34 22.71 10.83 21.02
C ARG A 34 23.32 10.36 19.70
N SER A 35 24.52 10.83 19.41
CA SER A 35 25.23 10.63 18.14
C SER A 35 25.71 9.19 17.96
N SER A 36 24.78 8.27 17.66
CA SER A 36 25.07 6.84 17.44
C SER A 36 24.02 6.13 16.57
N LEU A 37 23.53 6.78 15.51
CA LEU A 37 22.57 6.21 14.54
C LEU A 37 22.99 6.48 13.07
N ILE A 38 24.26 6.22 12.75
CA ILE A 38 24.71 5.97 11.37
C ILE A 38 25.08 4.48 11.28
N SER A 39 24.06 3.62 11.28
CA SER A 39 24.23 2.22 10.90
C SER A 39 24.29 2.14 9.37
N GLN A 40 25.38 1.61 8.81
CA GLN A 40 25.54 1.46 7.37
C GLN A 40 24.45 0.54 6.77
N PRO A 41 24.11 0.68 5.47
CA PRO A 41 22.92 0.04 4.90
C PRO A 41 22.98 -1.49 4.97
N LEU A 42 21.91 -2.09 5.48
CA LEU A 42 21.68 -3.53 5.35
C LEU A 42 21.15 -3.78 3.93
N THR A 43 22.02 -4.21 3.03
CA THR A 43 21.60 -4.75 1.73
C THR A 43 20.78 -6.01 1.93
N ASN A 44 19.70 -6.27 1.20
CA ASN A 44 18.73 -5.44 0.46
C ASN A 44 17.44 -6.31 0.50
N ALA A 45 16.18 -5.84 0.46
CA ALA A 45 14.99 -6.73 0.56
C ALA A 45 14.37 -7.28 -0.76
N THR A 46 13.79 -8.51 -0.83
CA THR A 46 13.03 -9.03 -2.02
C THR A 46 11.71 -8.34 -1.98
N ILE A 47 11.78 -7.10 -2.41
CA ILE A 47 10.70 -6.16 -2.34
C ILE A 47 9.73 -6.63 -3.40
N LEU A 48 8.80 -7.47 -2.93
CA LEU A 48 7.56 -7.79 -3.61
C LEU A 48 7.02 -6.50 -4.22
N PRO A 49 6.45 -6.55 -5.44
CA PRO A 49 5.76 -5.43 -6.02
C PRO A 49 4.81 -4.84 -4.98
N THR A 50 5.09 -3.64 -4.49
CA THR A 50 4.37 -3.13 -3.33
C THR A 50 2.96 -2.82 -3.74
N LEU A 51 2.01 -3.47 -3.06
CA LEU A 51 0.60 -3.11 -3.12
C LEU A 51 0.46 -1.68 -2.61
N PHE A 52 0.05 -0.75 -3.47
CA PHE A 52 -0.46 0.56 -3.08
C PHE A 52 -1.99 0.49 -2.99
N PHE A 53 -2.57 1.30 -2.10
CA PHE A 53 -4.01 1.45 -1.96
C PHE A 53 -4.37 2.83 -1.41
N GLU A 54 -5.56 3.32 -1.76
CA GLU A 54 -6.16 4.47 -1.11
C GLU A 54 -7.15 3.99 -0.02
N VAL A 55 -7.23 4.68 1.11
CA VAL A 55 -8.24 4.42 2.15
C VAL A 55 -9.53 5.18 1.79
N THR A 56 -10.34 4.56 0.93
CA THR A 56 -11.64 5.08 0.48
C THR A 56 -12.80 4.53 1.34
N LYS A 57 -13.99 5.09 1.15
CA LYS A 57 -15.24 4.52 1.70
C LYS A 57 -15.58 3.23 0.95
N PRO A 58 -15.77 2.07 1.62
CA PRO A 58 -16.12 0.83 0.93
C PRO A 58 -17.38 0.95 0.06
N ILE A 59 -17.30 0.47 -1.18
CA ILE A 59 -18.46 0.34 -2.05
C ILE A 59 -19.35 -0.78 -1.49
N ASN A 60 -20.57 -0.44 -1.10
CA ASN A 60 -21.56 -1.42 -0.68
C ASN A 60 -22.10 -2.17 -1.92
N VAL A 61 -21.50 -3.32 -2.21
CA VAL A 61 -21.91 -4.24 -3.27
C VAL A 61 -22.90 -5.29 -2.73
N PRO A 62 -23.89 -5.73 -3.53
CA PRO A 62 -24.73 -6.88 -3.18
C PRO A 62 -23.91 -8.18 -3.02
N THR A 63 -24.47 -9.13 -2.28
CA THR A 63 -23.92 -10.49 -2.13
C THR A 63 -24.18 -11.41 -3.34
N THR A 64 -24.86 -10.91 -4.38
CA THR A 64 -25.15 -11.66 -5.62
C THR A 64 -23.95 -11.67 -6.58
N THR A 65 -23.77 -12.76 -7.31
CA THR A 65 -22.75 -12.87 -8.36
C THR A 65 -22.95 -11.81 -9.46
N PRO A 66 -21.95 -10.97 -9.77
CA PRO A 66 -22.05 -10.00 -10.86
C PRO A 66 -21.76 -10.63 -12.22
N CYS A 67 -22.41 -10.10 -13.27
CA CYS A 67 -21.89 -10.26 -14.62
C CYS A 67 -20.56 -9.49 -14.72
N THR A 68 -19.53 -10.11 -15.30
CA THR A 68 -18.18 -9.53 -15.37
C THR A 68 -17.75 -9.33 -16.82
N LEU A 69 -17.23 -8.16 -17.15
CA LEU A 69 -16.71 -7.82 -18.48
C LEU A 69 -15.31 -7.21 -18.36
N SER A 70 -14.30 -7.87 -18.90
CA SER A 70 -13.01 -7.21 -19.17
C SER A 70 -13.15 -6.35 -20.43
N VAL A 71 -12.90 -5.05 -20.32
CA VAL A 71 -13.10 -4.08 -21.42
C VAL A 71 -11.77 -3.71 -22.08
N LEU A 72 -10.69 -3.64 -21.31
CA LEU A 72 -9.35 -3.31 -21.81
C LEU A 72 -8.26 -4.08 -21.04
N GLN A 73 -7.30 -4.61 -21.79
CA GLN A 73 -5.99 -5.05 -21.29
C GLN A 73 -4.92 -4.39 -22.17
N HIS A 74 -3.99 -3.62 -21.59
CA HIS A 74 -3.02 -2.84 -22.36
C HIS A 74 -1.73 -2.51 -21.59
N ASP A 75 -0.62 -2.37 -22.33
CA ASP A 75 0.71 -2.03 -21.84
C ASP A 75 1.08 -0.58 -22.20
N PHE A 76 0.84 0.35 -21.27
CA PHE A 76 1.15 1.76 -21.42
C PHE A 76 2.65 2.00 -21.19
N GLY A 77 3.45 1.85 -22.25
CA GLY A 77 4.90 2.15 -22.27
C GLY A 77 5.22 3.49 -22.93
N PHE A 78 4.98 3.59 -24.24
CA PHE A 78 5.31 4.76 -25.06
C PHE A 78 4.03 5.44 -25.54
N THR A 79 3.26 6.03 -24.61
CA THR A 79 1.90 6.57 -24.85
C THR A 79 1.76 8.08 -24.63
N TYR A 80 2.77 8.74 -24.06
CA TYR A 80 2.81 10.20 -23.92
C TYR A 80 2.82 10.88 -25.31
N GLY A 81 1.95 11.89 -25.50
CA GLY A 81 1.81 12.59 -26.79
C GLY A 81 1.24 11.73 -27.92
N LYS A 82 0.43 10.72 -27.60
CA LYS A 82 -0.25 9.83 -28.55
C LYS A 82 -1.74 9.70 -28.23
N PRO A 83 -2.57 9.22 -29.18
CA PRO A 83 -4.00 9.08 -28.95
C PRO A 83 -4.35 8.11 -27.80
N PRO A 84 -5.50 8.35 -27.13
CA PRO A 84 -6.08 7.41 -26.17
C PRO A 84 -6.22 6.00 -26.75
N VAL A 85 -6.02 4.99 -25.91
CA VAL A 85 -6.22 3.59 -26.25
C VAL A 85 -7.71 3.31 -26.31
N LEU A 86 -8.18 2.82 -27.46
CA LEU A 86 -9.61 2.61 -27.72
C LEU A 86 -9.97 1.12 -27.68
N ALA A 87 -11.14 0.82 -27.09
CA ALA A 87 -11.79 -0.48 -27.12
C ALA A 87 -13.28 -0.32 -27.46
N ASN A 88 -13.89 -1.38 -28.00
CA ASN A 88 -15.34 -1.41 -28.24
C ASN A 88 -16.06 -1.89 -26.97
N TYR A 89 -16.97 -1.07 -26.46
CA TYR A 89 -17.88 -1.43 -25.38
C TYR A 89 -19.27 -1.80 -25.90
N SER A 90 -19.86 -2.85 -25.34
CA SER A 90 -21.28 -3.18 -25.44
C SER A 90 -21.70 -3.91 -24.16
N PHE A 91 -22.95 -3.74 -23.74
CA PHE A 91 -23.48 -4.46 -22.58
C PHE A 91 -23.42 -6.00 -22.82
N PRO A 92 -23.00 -6.84 -21.84
CA PRO A 92 -22.83 -8.26 -22.07
C PRO A 92 -24.16 -8.98 -22.37
N SER A 93 -24.32 -9.48 -23.60
CA SER A 93 -25.53 -10.17 -24.07
C SER A 93 -25.82 -11.50 -23.36
N ASN A 94 -24.84 -12.04 -22.62
CA ASN A 94 -24.97 -13.20 -21.75
C ASN A 94 -25.33 -12.87 -20.29
N CYS A 95 -25.50 -11.59 -19.94
CA CYS A 95 -25.94 -11.20 -18.60
C CYS A 95 -27.45 -11.41 -18.45
N PRO A 96 -27.92 -12.29 -17.53
CA PRO A 96 -29.34 -12.67 -17.46
C PRO A 96 -30.23 -11.65 -16.74
N TYR A 97 -29.69 -10.49 -16.36
CA TYR A 97 -30.34 -9.54 -15.45
C TYR A 97 -30.76 -8.27 -16.18
N GLN A 98 -32.07 -7.98 -16.17
CA GLN A 98 -32.63 -6.75 -16.73
C GLN A 98 -32.51 -5.55 -15.76
N GLU A 99 -32.49 -5.82 -14.44
CA GLU A 99 -32.33 -4.78 -13.42
C GLU A 99 -31.01 -4.92 -12.64
N LEU A 100 -30.28 -3.81 -12.53
CA LEU A 100 -28.98 -3.74 -11.85
C LEU A 100 -28.99 -2.71 -10.71
N SER A 101 -28.60 -3.18 -9.53
CA SER A 101 -28.52 -2.39 -8.31
C SER A 101 -27.18 -1.67 -8.13
N LYS A 102 -26.09 -2.23 -8.69
CA LYS A 102 -24.72 -1.71 -8.55
C LYS A 102 -23.91 -2.02 -9.81
N ILE A 103 -23.17 -1.04 -10.32
CA ILE A 103 -22.17 -1.23 -11.36
C ILE A 103 -20.83 -0.67 -10.84
N VAL A 104 -19.79 -1.50 -10.86
CA VAL A 104 -18.45 -1.14 -10.34
C VAL A 104 -17.43 -1.25 -11.46
N LEU A 105 -16.60 -0.21 -11.61
CA LEU A 105 -15.39 -0.23 -12.41
C LEU A 105 -14.22 -0.63 -11.52
N GLU A 106 -13.44 -1.62 -11.94
CA GLU A 106 -12.13 -1.94 -11.37
C GLU A 106 -11.03 -1.62 -12.38
N TRP A 107 -10.10 -0.76 -11.99
CA TRP A 107 -8.79 -0.63 -12.61
C TRP A 107 -7.80 -1.48 -11.79
N ASN A 108 -6.99 -2.30 -12.44
CA ASN A 108 -5.94 -3.08 -11.80
C ASN A 108 -4.66 -2.98 -12.63
N ALA A 109 -3.57 -2.55 -12.02
CA ALA A 109 -2.35 -2.25 -12.74
C ALA A 109 -1.07 -2.61 -11.97
N THR A 110 -0.01 -2.90 -12.73
CA THR A 110 1.33 -3.19 -12.22
C THR A 110 2.38 -2.43 -13.02
N CYS A 111 3.49 -2.08 -12.37
CA CYS A 111 4.63 -1.44 -13.04
C CYS A 111 5.92 -1.80 -12.31
N LYS A 112 7.02 -1.94 -13.05
CA LYS A 112 8.37 -2.14 -12.51
C LYS A 112 9.39 -1.34 -13.29
N GLY A 113 10.23 -0.59 -12.57
CA GLY A 113 11.21 0.31 -13.16
C GLY A 113 11.20 1.65 -12.44
N ARG A 114 11.63 2.71 -13.14
CA ARG A 114 11.52 4.09 -12.66
C ARG A 114 10.50 4.85 -13.51
N GLN A 115 9.63 5.59 -12.85
CA GLN A 115 8.67 6.54 -13.42
C GLN A 115 8.41 7.62 -12.37
N PHE A 116 7.77 8.71 -12.79
CA PHE A 116 6.98 9.53 -11.88
C PHE A 116 5.52 9.06 -11.90
N ASP A 117 4.74 9.50 -10.93
CA ASP A 117 3.30 9.39 -11.02
C ASP A 117 2.72 10.21 -12.18
N ARG A 118 1.55 9.78 -12.65
CA ARG A 118 0.89 10.25 -13.87
C ARG A 118 -0.61 10.37 -13.62
N ILE A 119 -1.24 11.43 -14.12
CA ILE A 119 -2.70 11.47 -14.24
C ILE A 119 -3.15 10.55 -15.39
N PHE A 120 -4.29 9.88 -15.21
CA PHE A 120 -4.96 9.12 -16.26
C PHE A 120 -6.49 9.25 -16.17
N GLY A 121 -7.15 9.01 -17.30
CA GLY A 121 -8.60 9.10 -17.44
C GLY A 121 -9.18 7.90 -18.19
N VAL A 122 -10.45 7.60 -17.91
CA VAL A 122 -11.24 6.52 -18.51
C VAL A 122 -12.60 7.07 -18.91
N TRP A 123 -12.93 7.01 -20.20
CA TRP A 123 -14.17 7.53 -20.78
C TRP A 123 -14.97 6.46 -21.52
N LEU A 124 -16.29 6.62 -21.58
CA LEU A 124 -17.19 5.86 -22.44
C LEU A 124 -18.01 6.83 -23.29
N SER A 125 -17.89 6.78 -24.62
CA SER A 125 -18.54 7.74 -25.53
C SER A 125 -18.28 9.22 -25.17
N GLY A 126 -17.08 9.53 -24.65
CA GLY A 126 -16.70 10.85 -24.14
C GLY A 126 -17.11 11.16 -22.69
N VAL A 127 -17.96 10.36 -22.04
CA VAL A 127 -18.36 10.56 -20.63
C VAL A 127 -17.23 10.04 -19.73
N GLU A 128 -16.60 10.91 -18.94
CA GLU A 128 -15.52 10.49 -18.02
C GLU A 128 -16.10 9.64 -16.88
N LEU A 129 -15.57 8.44 -16.65
CA LEU A 129 -16.01 7.52 -15.61
C LEU A 129 -15.06 7.57 -14.40
N LEU A 130 -13.76 7.54 -14.65
CA LEU A 130 -12.70 7.57 -13.63
C LEU A 130 -11.59 8.53 -14.06
N ARG A 131 -11.18 9.39 -13.13
CA ARG A 131 -9.93 10.14 -13.16
C ARG A 131 -9.08 9.72 -11.97
N SER A 132 -7.79 9.49 -12.19
CA SER A 132 -6.96 8.79 -11.22
C SER A 132 -5.47 9.12 -11.41
N CYS A 133 -4.70 9.06 -10.33
CA CYS A 133 -3.24 9.10 -10.36
C CYS A 133 -2.67 7.66 -10.35
N THR A 134 -1.59 7.43 -11.09
CA THR A 134 -0.81 6.20 -10.90
C THR A 134 -0.10 6.22 -9.54
N ALA A 135 0.16 5.03 -8.99
CA ALA A 135 1.15 4.91 -7.93
C ALA A 135 2.56 5.11 -8.50
N GLU A 136 3.41 5.88 -7.81
CA GLU A 136 4.80 6.14 -8.22
C GLU A 136 5.63 4.82 -8.22
N PRO A 137 6.10 4.34 -9.40
CA PRO A 137 6.73 3.03 -9.50
C PRO A 137 8.14 2.97 -8.91
N ARG A 138 8.49 1.77 -8.44
CA ARG A 138 9.82 1.47 -7.89
C ARG A 138 10.52 0.41 -8.72
N ALA A 139 11.85 0.42 -8.71
CA ALA A 139 12.69 -0.58 -9.40
C ALA A 139 12.37 -2.04 -9.03
N THR A 140 11.73 -2.23 -7.88
CA THR A 140 11.30 -3.48 -7.28
C THR A 140 9.97 -3.99 -7.85
N GLY A 141 9.14 -3.08 -8.37
CA GLY A 141 7.76 -3.32 -8.75
C GLY A 141 6.76 -2.63 -7.81
N ILE A 142 5.57 -2.39 -8.34
CA ILE A 142 4.34 -1.96 -7.66
C ILE A 142 3.13 -2.72 -8.23
N ILE A 143 2.08 -2.85 -7.42
CA ILE A 143 0.73 -3.29 -7.82
C ILE A 143 -0.24 -2.28 -7.20
N TRP A 144 -1.27 -1.85 -7.91
CA TRP A 144 -2.37 -1.10 -7.29
C TRP A 144 -3.68 -1.35 -8.03
N SER A 145 -4.79 -1.15 -7.33
CA SER A 145 -6.12 -1.20 -7.93
C SER A 145 -7.02 -0.10 -7.39
N VAL A 146 -8.00 0.29 -8.22
CA VAL A 146 -8.98 1.33 -7.94
C VAL A 146 -10.35 0.75 -8.21
N LYS A 147 -11.31 0.93 -7.30
CA LYS A 147 -12.71 0.53 -7.51
C LYS A 147 -13.61 1.74 -7.38
N LYS A 148 -14.44 2.00 -8.39
CA LYS A 148 -15.37 3.13 -8.43
C LYS A 148 -16.80 2.69 -8.70
N ASP A 149 -17.75 3.25 -7.96
CA ASP A 149 -19.19 3.03 -8.16
C ASP A 149 -19.68 3.88 -9.34
N ILE A 150 -19.76 3.26 -10.52
CA ILE A 150 -20.19 3.92 -11.76
C ILE A 150 -21.70 3.79 -12.00
N THR A 151 -22.49 3.39 -11.00
CA THR A 151 -23.95 3.16 -11.15
C THR A 151 -24.70 4.40 -11.64
N ARG A 152 -24.20 5.63 -11.37
CA ARG A 152 -24.82 6.87 -11.87
C ARG A 152 -24.88 6.92 -13.41
N TYR A 153 -23.96 6.25 -14.09
CA TYR A 153 -23.84 6.18 -15.54
C TYR A 153 -24.69 5.07 -16.20
N SER A 154 -25.70 4.52 -15.52
CA SER A 154 -26.44 3.33 -16.00
C SER A 154 -27.09 3.51 -17.38
N SER A 155 -27.63 4.68 -17.73
CA SER A 155 -28.24 4.94 -19.05
C SER A 155 -27.25 4.79 -20.21
N LEU A 156 -25.98 5.14 -19.97
CA LEU A 156 -24.88 4.98 -20.93
C LEU A 156 -24.39 3.52 -20.98
N LEU A 157 -24.20 2.92 -19.80
CA LEU A 157 -23.66 1.56 -19.65
C LEU A 157 -24.64 0.47 -20.15
N LEU A 158 -25.95 0.71 -20.03
CA LEU A 158 -27.00 -0.25 -20.42
C LEU A 158 -27.58 0.06 -21.81
N SER A 159 -26.90 0.90 -22.59
CA SER A 159 -27.22 1.15 -23.99
C SER A 159 -26.93 -0.07 -24.86
N ASN A 160 -27.92 -0.47 -25.66
CA ASN A 160 -27.79 -1.55 -26.66
C ASN A 160 -26.89 -1.18 -27.86
N LYS A 161 -26.31 0.02 -27.90
CA LYS A 161 -25.39 0.46 -28.95
C LYS A 161 -23.96 0.07 -28.57
N THR A 162 -23.17 -0.37 -29.55
CA THR A 162 -21.71 -0.40 -29.42
C THR A 162 -21.18 1.03 -29.27
N GLN A 163 -20.22 1.21 -28.36
CA GLN A 163 -19.69 2.49 -27.94
C GLN A 163 -18.17 2.47 -27.85
N THR A 164 -17.52 3.63 -27.98
CA THR A 164 -16.07 3.75 -27.82
C THR A 164 -15.72 3.90 -26.35
N PHE A 165 -15.01 2.93 -25.80
CA PHE A 165 -14.33 3.04 -24.52
C PHE A 165 -12.91 3.57 -24.77
N ALA A 166 -12.52 4.65 -24.09
CA ALA A 166 -11.23 5.31 -24.28
C ALA A 166 -10.48 5.38 -22.95
N VAL A 167 -9.18 5.07 -22.98
CA VAL A 167 -8.29 5.20 -21.82
C VAL A 167 -7.03 5.95 -22.24
N TYR A 168 -6.71 7.02 -21.52
CA TYR A 168 -5.47 7.76 -21.72
C TYR A 168 -4.64 7.79 -20.45
N MET A 169 -3.37 7.44 -20.61
CA MET A 169 -2.32 7.57 -19.60
C MET A 169 -1.02 7.87 -20.34
N GLY A 170 -0.55 9.11 -20.28
CA GLY A 170 0.64 9.58 -20.98
C GLY A 170 1.93 9.07 -20.31
N ASN A 171 2.45 7.92 -20.77
CA ASN A 171 3.70 7.35 -20.26
C ASN A 171 4.86 7.50 -21.27
N LEU A 172 6.06 7.76 -20.75
CA LEU A 172 7.30 7.89 -21.50
C LEU A 172 8.30 6.84 -21.02
N VAL A 173 8.87 6.04 -21.92
CA VAL A 173 9.92 5.07 -21.59
C VAL A 173 11.22 5.43 -22.32
N ASP A 174 12.31 5.54 -21.57
CA ASP A 174 13.67 5.83 -22.06
C ASP A 174 14.76 5.24 -21.12
N LYS A 175 15.98 5.81 -21.13
CA LYS A 175 17.12 5.36 -20.30
C LYS A 175 16.99 5.72 -18.81
N THR A 176 16.15 6.68 -18.47
CA THR A 176 15.88 7.21 -17.11
C THR A 176 14.53 6.71 -16.61
N TYR A 177 13.53 6.73 -17.49
CA TYR A 177 12.15 6.33 -17.22
C TYR A 177 11.93 4.91 -17.78
N THR A 178 12.07 3.90 -16.93
CA THR A 178 12.08 2.49 -17.36
C THR A 178 10.79 1.72 -17.06
N GLY A 179 9.83 2.34 -16.36
CA GLY A 179 8.58 1.69 -15.99
C GLY A 179 7.54 1.70 -17.11
N VAL A 180 7.10 0.50 -17.53
CA VAL A 180 5.89 0.26 -18.32
C VAL A 180 4.75 -0.07 -17.37
N TYR A 181 3.56 0.48 -17.61
CA TYR A 181 2.35 0.18 -16.83
C TYR A 181 1.51 -0.87 -17.54
N HIS A 182 1.39 -2.06 -16.95
CA HIS A 182 0.52 -3.14 -17.42
C HIS A 182 -0.85 -2.98 -16.75
N VAL A 183 -1.91 -2.78 -17.53
CA VAL A 183 -3.24 -2.37 -17.05
C VAL A 183 -4.33 -3.32 -17.53
N ASN A 184 -5.22 -3.71 -16.61
CA ASN A 184 -6.50 -4.34 -16.88
C ASN A 184 -7.65 -3.45 -16.37
N VAL A 185 -8.74 -3.35 -17.12
CA VAL A 185 -9.96 -2.63 -16.73
C VAL A 185 -11.19 -3.54 -16.86
N THR A 186 -11.85 -3.77 -15.74
CA THR A 186 -12.97 -4.72 -15.59
C THR A 186 -14.22 -3.99 -15.09
N LEU A 187 -15.38 -4.34 -15.63
CA LEU A 187 -16.68 -3.88 -15.17
C LEU A 187 -17.49 -5.02 -14.54
N TYR A 188 -18.07 -4.76 -13.38
CA TYR A 188 -18.90 -5.68 -12.61
C TYR A 188 -20.33 -5.16 -12.50
N PHE A 189 -21.29 -5.90 -13.04
CA PHE A 189 -22.72 -5.57 -13.08
C PHE A 189 -23.47 -6.47 -12.09
N TYR A 190 -23.85 -5.94 -10.93
CA TYR A 190 -24.57 -6.69 -9.89
C TYR A 190 -26.09 -6.54 -10.06
N PRO A 191 -26.85 -7.65 -10.05
CA PRO A 191 -28.31 -7.60 -10.18
C PRO A 191 -28.99 -6.90 -9.01
N ALA A 192 -30.26 -6.50 -9.21
CA ALA A 192 -31.17 -6.31 -8.10
C ALA A 192 -31.48 -7.66 -7.42
N VAL A 193 -31.57 -7.68 -6.08
CA VAL A 193 -32.13 -8.82 -5.35
C VAL A 193 -33.65 -8.72 -5.46
N GLU A 194 -34.31 -9.80 -5.90
CA GLU A 194 -35.76 -9.76 -6.14
C GLU A 194 -36.58 -9.34 -4.90
N LYS A 195 -37.63 -8.56 -5.17
CA LYS A 195 -38.65 -8.11 -4.20
C LYS A 195 -38.17 -7.16 -3.10
N MET A 196 -37.85 -5.92 -3.51
CA MET A 196 -38.45 -4.78 -2.79
C MET A 196 -39.97 -4.78 -3.02
N ASN A 197 -40.74 -4.24 -2.08
CA ASN A 197 -42.20 -4.25 -2.18
C ASN A 197 -42.69 -3.29 -3.29
N LEU A 198 -43.71 -3.70 -4.05
CA LEU A 198 -44.42 -2.88 -5.05
C LEU A 198 -44.90 -1.50 -4.52
N TYR A 199 -45.04 -1.37 -3.20
CA TYR A 199 -45.32 -0.09 -2.52
C TYR A 199 -44.11 0.85 -2.44
N GLU A 200 -42.90 0.35 -2.18
CA GLU A 200 -41.67 1.16 -2.24
C GLU A 200 -41.32 1.54 -3.68
N GLU A 201 -41.59 0.63 -4.61
CA GLU A 201 -41.40 0.85 -6.05
C GLU A 201 -42.32 1.96 -6.57
N LYS A 202 -43.62 1.93 -6.21
CA LYS A 202 -44.52 3.07 -6.45
C LYS A 202 -44.07 4.34 -5.71
N ALA A 203 -43.53 4.25 -4.51
CA ALA A 203 -43.02 5.42 -3.78
C ALA A 203 -41.76 6.04 -4.42
N ARG A 204 -40.98 5.29 -5.23
CA ARG A 204 -39.87 5.82 -6.03
C ARG A 204 -40.30 6.30 -7.41
N ASN A 205 -41.32 5.67 -7.99
CA ASN A 205 -41.81 5.99 -9.33
C ASN A 205 -42.89 7.10 -9.35
N LEU A 206 -43.47 7.48 -8.20
CA LEU A 206 -44.36 8.64 -8.08
C LEU A 206 -43.64 9.88 -7.51
N GLY A 207 -43.15 10.74 -8.42
CA GLY A 207 -43.36 12.20 -8.23
C GLY A 207 -42.24 13.07 -7.67
N SER A 208 -40.95 12.76 -7.90
CA SER A 208 -39.86 13.73 -7.62
C SER A 208 -38.65 13.72 -8.56
N GLY A 209 -38.17 12.55 -9.02
CA GLY A 209 -36.95 12.45 -9.82
C GLY A 209 -35.64 12.80 -9.06
N PHE A 210 -35.72 13.01 -7.75
CA PHE A 210 -34.56 13.32 -6.91
C PHE A 210 -33.86 12.07 -6.35
N GLY A 211 -34.41 10.87 -6.57
CA GLY A 211 -33.79 9.57 -6.25
C GLY A 211 -33.45 8.66 -7.44
N SER A 212 -33.86 9.03 -8.67
CA SER A 212 -33.67 8.21 -9.89
C SER A 212 -32.30 8.39 -10.54
N LYS A 213 -31.90 7.41 -11.36
CA LYS A 213 -30.75 7.52 -12.26
C LYS A 213 -31.10 8.46 -13.43
N ALA A 214 -30.11 9.11 -14.05
CA ALA A 214 -30.34 9.99 -15.20
C ALA A 214 -30.63 9.18 -16.48
N ASP A 215 -31.56 9.67 -17.30
CA ASP A 215 -32.04 9.00 -18.52
C ASP A 215 -31.08 9.24 -19.71
N LEU A 216 -30.41 10.39 -19.73
CA LEU A 216 -29.40 10.77 -20.73
C LEU A 216 -28.20 11.43 -20.02
N ILE A 217 -27.01 11.24 -20.58
CA ILE A 217 -25.78 11.88 -20.10
C ILE A 217 -25.05 12.47 -21.32
N ILE A 218 -24.75 13.77 -21.27
CA ILE A 218 -24.03 14.48 -22.34
C ILE A 218 -22.59 14.79 -21.86
N PRO A 219 -21.55 14.41 -22.62
CA PRO A 219 -20.15 14.64 -22.24
C PRO A 219 -19.66 16.05 -22.60
N PHE A 220 -18.92 16.66 -21.67
CA PHE A 220 -18.22 17.93 -21.82
C PHE A 220 -16.70 17.72 -21.86
N SER A 221 -16.33 16.66 -22.57
CA SER A 221 -14.97 16.31 -22.98
C SER A 221 -14.64 16.88 -24.36
N LEU A 222 -13.38 16.83 -24.77
CA LEU A 222 -12.92 16.94 -26.15
C LEU A 222 -13.30 15.68 -26.97
N ASP A 223 -13.39 15.85 -28.29
CA ASP A 223 -13.70 14.78 -29.25
C ASP A 223 -12.43 14.12 -29.82
N LEU A 224 -12.49 12.83 -30.14
CA LEU A 224 -11.39 12.07 -30.73
C LEU A 224 -11.22 12.34 -32.25
N PRO A 225 -10.00 12.24 -32.83
CA PRO A 225 -8.74 11.86 -32.18
C PRO A 225 -7.98 13.03 -31.57
N LEU A 226 -7.31 12.76 -30.45
CA LEU A 226 -6.42 13.68 -29.72
C LEU A 226 -5.03 13.05 -29.62
N ASN A 227 -4.04 13.79 -29.09
CA ASN A 227 -2.74 13.24 -28.66
C ASN A 227 -2.55 13.30 -27.14
N ASP A 228 -3.65 13.52 -26.40
CA ASP A 228 -3.71 13.55 -24.94
C ASP A 228 -5.09 12.99 -24.48
N GLY A 229 -5.47 13.20 -23.22
CA GLY A 229 -6.79 12.82 -22.69
C GLY A 229 -7.91 13.66 -23.29
N LEU A 230 -9.17 13.30 -22.99
CA LEU A 230 -10.35 14.03 -23.51
C LEU A 230 -10.73 15.21 -22.60
N TRP A 231 -9.91 15.57 -21.61
CA TRP A 231 -10.12 16.76 -20.78
C TRP A 231 -9.72 18.05 -21.52
N TYR A 232 -10.28 19.18 -21.10
CA TYR A 232 -9.82 20.52 -21.46
C TYR A 232 -8.68 20.94 -20.52
N GLU A 233 -7.57 21.45 -21.04
CA GLU A 233 -6.50 22.05 -20.24
C GLU A 233 -6.67 23.58 -20.15
N ILE A 234 -6.80 24.13 -18.94
CA ILE A 234 -6.73 25.57 -18.69
C ILE A 234 -5.28 25.98 -18.41
N GLU A 235 -4.78 26.89 -19.25
CA GLU A 235 -3.37 27.27 -19.34
C GLU A 235 -2.97 28.39 -18.38
N ASN A 236 -3.92 29.19 -17.88
CA ASN A 236 -3.70 30.30 -16.93
C ASN A 236 -5.05 30.90 -16.46
N SER A 237 -5.01 31.89 -15.56
CA SER A 237 -6.19 32.52 -14.95
C SER A 237 -7.09 33.37 -15.86
N THR A 238 -6.70 33.66 -17.11
CA THR A 238 -7.55 34.34 -18.10
C THR A 238 -8.09 33.40 -19.19
N ASP A 239 -7.63 32.15 -19.19
CA ASP A 239 -8.06 31.12 -20.14
C ASP A 239 -9.40 30.50 -19.71
N VAL A 240 -10.34 30.45 -20.65
CA VAL A 240 -11.71 29.98 -20.43
C VAL A 240 -12.08 29.02 -21.55
N LYS A 241 -12.34 27.76 -21.19
CA LYS A 241 -12.68 26.71 -22.15
C LYS A 241 -14.19 26.57 -22.25
N VAL A 242 -14.69 26.57 -23.49
CA VAL A 242 -16.13 26.65 -23.80
C VAL A 242 -16.54 25.48 -24.68
N LYS A 243 -17.67 24.83 -24.35
CA LYS A 243 -18.32 23.84 -25.20
C LYS A 243 -19.75 24.26 -25.50
N GLU A 244 -20.12 24.23 -26.78
CA GLU A 244 -21.52 24.37 -27.21
C GLU A 244 -22.27 23.04 -27.03
N PHE A 245 -23.50 23.10 -26.53
CA PHE A 245 -24.36 21.94 -26.35
C PHE A 245 -25.83 22.28 -26.59
N GLU A 246 -26.65 21.26 -26.83
CA GLU A 246 -28.11 21.34 -26.94
C GLU A 246 -28.70 20.23 -26.06
N ILE A 247 -29.87 20.45 -25.46
CA ILE A 247 -30.57 19.46 -24.63
C ILE A 247 -31.95 19.13 -25.20
N PRO A 248 -32.49 17.91 -24.98
CA PRO A 248 -33.86 17.59 -25.36
C PRO A 248 -34.87 18.54 -24.70
N GLN A 249 -35.84 19.02 -25.47
CA GLN A 249 -36.85 19.97 -24.98
C GLN A 249 -37.82 19.39 -23.93
N ASN A 250 -37.70 18.11 -23.56
CA ASN A 250 -38.47 17.45 -22.51
C ASN A 250 -37.66 17.13 -21.23
N VAL A 251 -36.47 17.72 -21.06
CA VAL A 251 -35.72 17.62 -19.79
C VAL A 251 -36.51 18.27 -18.65
N TYR A 252 -36.67 17.57 -17.52
CA TYR A 252 -37.27 18.13 -16.30
C TYR A 252 -36.28 18.33 -15.14
N ARG A 253 -35.08 17.74 -15.21
CA ARG A 253 -34.00 17.93 -14.24
C ARG A 253 -32.62 17.79 -14.92
N ALA A 254 -31.65 18.60 -14.50
CA ALA A 254 -30.30 18.64 -15.05
C ALA A 254 -29.24 18.91 -13.95
N VAL A 255 -28.23 18.03 -13.86
CA VAL A 255 -27.10 18.13 -12.93
C VAL A 255 -25.79 17.98 -13.69
N LEU A 256 -24.91 18.96 -13.56
CA LEU A 256 -23.56 18.91 -14.11
C LEU A 256 -22.60 18.31 -13.07
N GLU A 257 -21.96 17.19 -13.38
CA GLU A 257 -20.86 16.63 -12.59
C GLU A 257 -19.53 17.06 -13.20
N VAL A 258 -18.68 17.75 -12.44
CA VAL A 258 -17.39 18.27 -12.94
C VAL A 258 -16.22 17.50 -12.33
N TYR A 259 -15.24 17.18 -13.18
CA TYR A 259 -13.96 16.56 -12.84
C TYR A 259 -12.84 17.61 -12.93
N VAL A 260 -11.94 17.66 -11.95
CA VAL A 260 -10.86 18.66 -11.86
C VAL A 260 -9.56 17.99 -11.41
N SER A 261 -8.44 18.31 -12.06
CA SER A 261 -7.08 18.06 -11.54
C SER A 261 -6.11 19.18 -11.93
N PHE A 262 -5.05 19.37 -11.15
CA PHE A 262 -4.13 20.51 -11.21
C PHE A 262 -2.67 20.01 -11.20
N HIS A 263 -1.82 20.57 -12.07
CA HIS A 263 -0.48 20.04 -12.34
C HIS A 263 0.57 21.15 -12.48
N GLU A 264 1.83 20.77 -12.67
CA GLU A 264 2.98 21.68 -12.81
C GLU A 264 3.04 22.76 -11.70
N ASN A 265 2.97 24.06 -11.99
CA ASN A 265 3.10 25.09 -10.95
C ASN A 265 1.87 25.20 -10.03
N ASP A 266 0.77 24.54 -10.37
CA ASP A 266 -0.40 24.38 -9.50
C ASP A 266 -0.52 22.97 -8.90
N GLU A 267 0.41 22.05 -9.13
CA GLU A 267 0.45 20.74 -8.43
C GLU A 267 0.49 20.90 -6.89
N PHE A 268 1.10 22.01 -6.45
CA PHE A 268 1.28 22.40 -5.05
C PHE A 268 0.53 23.69 -4.68
N TRP A 269 -0.54 24.06 -5.40
CA TRP A 269 -1.20 25.39 -5.34
C TRP A 269 -1.49 25.92 -3.93
N TYR A 270 -1.70 25.05 -2.95
CA TYR A 270 -1.93 25.39 -1.54
C TYR A 270 -0.71 25.99 -0.81
N GLY A 271 0.50 25.76 -1.33
CA GLY A 271 1.77 26.32 -0.85
C GLY A 271 2.27 27.54 -1.65
N ASN A 272 1.59 27.92 -2.72
CA ASN A 272 2.05 28.97 -3.64
C ASN A 272 2.08 30.35 -2.98
N LEU A 273 3.11 31.14 -3.33
CA LEU A 273 3.45 32.38 -2.64
C LEU A 273 2.65 33.59 -3.19
N PRO A 274 2.44 34.64 -2.39
CA PRO A 274 1.94 35.93 -2.86
C PRO A 274 2.90 36.58 -3.86
N ASN A 275 2.37 37.16 -4.94
CA ASN A 275 3.19 37.78 -5.99
C ASN A 275 4.00 38.98 -5.46
N GLU A 276 3.47 39.70 -4.48
CA GLU A 276 4.09 40.81 -3.78
C GLU A 276 5.33 40.36 -2.98
N TYR A 277 5.27 39.17 -2.36
CA TYR A 277 6.38 38.58 -1.60
C TYR A 277 7.48 38.07 -2.52
N ILE A 278 7.11 37.43 -3.64
CA ILE A 278 8.03 37.00 -4.70
C ILE A 278 8.79 38.22 -5.24
N ALA A 279 8.06 39.27 -5.64
CA ALA A 279 8.64 40.48 -6.23
C ALA A 279 9.52 41.25 -5.23
N ALA A 280 9.06 41.47 -4.00
CA ALA A 280 9.81 42.21 -2.98
C ALA A 280 11.13 41.54 -2.57
N ASN A 281 11.23 40.22 -2.73
CA ASN A 281 12.44 39.44 -2.44
C ASN A 281 13.26 39.05 -3.69
N ASN A 282 12.85 39.48 -4.90
CA ASN A 282 13.44 39.09 -6.19
C ASN A 282 13.55 37.55 -6.37
N LEU A 283 12.54 36.81 -5.93
CA LEU A 283 12.51 35.35 -6.02
C LEU A 283 12.21 34.90 -7.46
N THR A 284 13.13 34.16 -8.08
CA THR A 284 12.98 33.67 -9.45
C THR A 284 12.48 32.23 -9.51
N GLY A 285 11.46 31.96 -10.33
CA GLY A 285 10.96 30.61 -10.61
C GLY A 285 9.83 30.10 -9.70
N PHE A 286 9.53 30.79 -8.61
CA PHE A 286 8.50 30.38 -7.67
C PHE A 286 7.08 30.48 -8.23
N ALA A 287 6.26 29.48 -7.90
CA ALA A 287 4.84 29.46 -8.22
C ALA A 287 4.07 30.53 -7.41
N GLY A 288 3.40 31.42 -8.13
CA GLY A 288 2.73 32.61 -7.58
C GLY A 288 1.20 32.48 -7.43
N ASN A 289 0.55 33.64 -7.50
CA ASN A 289 -0.90 33.84 -7.34
C ASN A 289 -1.48 33.40 -5.98
N GLY A 290 -0.64 33.15 -4.98
CA GLY A 290 -1.05 32.79 -3.62
C GLY A 290 -1.81 31.45 -3.51
N PRO A 291 -2.27 31.08 -2.30
CA PRO A 291 -2.70 29.71 -2.01
C PRO A 291 -4.18 29.40 -2.33
N PHE A 292 -4.89 30.22 -3.11
CA PHE A 292 -6.33 30.07 -3.38
C PHE A 292 -6.62 29.89 -4.88
N ARG A 293 -7.52 28.95 -5.20
CA ARG A 293 -8.00 28.63 -6.56
C ARG A 293 -9.51 28.39 -6.52
N GLU A 294 -10.23 28.89 -7.52
CA GLU A 294 -11.66 28.65 -7.70
C GLU A 294 -11.92 28.28 -9.16
N VAL A 295 -12.50 27.09 -9.39
CA VAL A 295 -13.03 26.72 -10.71
C VAL A 295 -14.41 27.37 -10.83
N VAL A 296 -14.57 28.23 -11.83
CA VAL A 296 -15.81 28.95 -12.13
C VAL A 296 -16.52 28.24 -13.28
N VAL A 297 -17.81 27.93 -13.11
CA VAL A 297 -18.66 27.31 -14.13
C VAL A 297 -19.73 28.31 -14.54
N SER A 298 -19.77 28.65 -15.83
CA SER A 298 -20.73 29.60 -16.41
C SER A 298 -21.54 28.98 -17.53
N LEU A 299 -22.76 29.49 -17.72
CA LEU A 299 -23.74 29.05 -18.71
C LEU A 299 -24.25 30.30 -19.45
N ASP A 300 -24.05 30.36 -20.76
CA ASP A 300 -24.32 31.55 -21.58
C ASP A 300 -23.75 32.83 -20.93
N ASP A 301 -22.49 32.74 -20.51
CA ASP A 301 -21.67 33.77 -19.84
C ASP A 301 -22.12 34.20 -18.42
N GLU A 302 -23.20 33.63 -17.85
CA GLU A 302 -23.64 33.82 -16.45
C GLU A 302 -23.09 32.72 -15.51
N VAL A 303 -22.63 33.07 -14.30
CA VAL A 303 -21.96 32.10 -13.39
C VAL A 303 -22.96 31.23 -12.61
N VAL A 304 -23.19 30.01 -13.09
CA VAL A 304 -24.14 29.06 -12.48
C VAL A 304 -23.62 28.35 -11.24
N GLY A 305 -22.31 28.28 -11.03
CA GLY A 305 -21.72 27.68 -9.83
C GLY A 305 -20.20 27.83 -9.73
N ALA A 306 -19.67 27.48 -8.55
CA ALA A 306 -18.24 27.48 -8.25
C ALA A 306 -17.80 26.15 -7.61
N ILE A 307 -16.57 25.74 -7.89
CA ILE A 307 -15.94 24.54 -7.33
C ILE A 307 -14.61 24.93 -6.69
N TRP A 308 -14.49 24.68 -5.40
CA TRP A 308 -13.26 24.86 -4.63
C TRP A 308 -12.71 23.47 -4.33
N PRO A 309 -11.68 23.02 -5.07
CA PRO A 309 -11.30 21.62 -5.09
C PRO A 309 -10.71 21.17 -3.75
N PHE A 310 -10.93 19.90 -3.42
CA PHE A 310 -10.17 19.22 -2.38
C PHE A 310 -8.68 19.21 -2.73
N THR A 311 -7.83 19.45 -1.72
CA THR A 311 -6.37 19.41 -1.83
C THR A 311 -5.84 17.98 -1.91
N VAL A 312 -6.14 17.31 -3.03
CA VAL A 312 -5.52 16.04 -3.41
C VAL A 312 -4.00 16.21 -3.42
N VAL A 313 -3.29 15.28 -2.78
CA VAL A 313 -1.83 15.18 -2.88
C VAL A 313 -1.49 13.92 -3.67
N TYR A 314 -0.83 14.10 -4.82
CA TYR A 314 -0.39 13.00 -5.68
C TYR A 314 0.76 12.21 -5.02
N THR A 315 1.01 10.98 -5.48
CA THR A 315 1.88 10.04 -4.75
C THR A 315 3.36 10.43 -4.71
N GLY A 316 3.80 11.34 -5.58
CA GLY A 316 5.12 11.97 -5.57
C GLY A 316 5.25 13.22 -4.68
N GLY A 317 4.13 13.87 -4.31
CA GLY A 317 4.13 15.25 -3.80
C GLY A 317 4.46 15.43 -2.31
N ILE A 318 4.97 16.62 -1.94
CA ILE A 318 5.43 17.04 -0.59
C ILE A 318 6.60 16.19 -0.06
N ASN A 319 6.34 14.92 0.21
CA ASN A 319 7.36 13.94 0.57
C ASN A 319 6.88 12.55 0.13
N PRO A 320 7.45 11.98 -0.94
CA PRO A 320 6.97 10.72 -1.51
C PRO A 320 7.15 9.50 -0.60
N LEU A 321 7.81 9.62 0.56
CA LEU A 321 7.85 8.56 1.57
C LEU A 321 6.58 8.50 2.44
N LEU A 322 5.71 9.52 2.40
CA LEU A 322 4.42 9.51 3.11
C LEU A 322 3.38 8.65 2.40
N TRP A 323 3.36 8.66 1.07
CA TRP A 323 2.27 8.12 0.25
C TRP A 323 2.46 6.65 -0.18
N ARG A 324 3.17 5.86 0.65
CA ARG A 324 3.64 4.51 0.31
C ARG A 324 3.45 3.55 1.50
N PRO A 325 2.66 2.46 1.41
CA PRO A 325 1.78 2.06 0.32
C PRO A 325 0.46 2.85 0.26
N ILE A 326 0.17 3.64 1.29
CA ILE A 326 -1.12 4.32 1.44
C ILE A 326 -1.05 5.66 0.72
N SER A 327 -1.81 5.83 -0.35
CA SER A 327 -1.81 7.09 -1.12
C SER A 327 -2.60 8.20 -0.41
N GLY A 328 -2.42 9.45 -0.87
CA GLY A 328 -3.20 10.59 -0.40
C GLY A 328 -4.70 10.40 -0.65
N ILE A 329 -5.55 10.98 0.21
CA ILE A 329 -7.01 10.97 0.00
C ILE A 329 -7.33 11.53 -1.40
N GLY A 330 -8.24 10.89 -2.14
CA GLY A 330 -8.70 11.33 -3.46
C GLY A 330 -7.64 11.28 -4.56
N SER A 331 -6.55 10.53 -4.39
CA SER A 331 -5.47 10.43 -5.39
C SER A 331 -5.69 9.30 -6.39
N PHE A 332 -6.31 8.19 -5.99
CA PHE A 332 -6.64 7.08 -6.87
C PHE A 332 -8.09 7.15 -7.38
N ASP A 333 -9.02 7.72 -6.61
CA ASP A 333 -10.34 8.12 -7.12
C ASP A 333 -10.55 9.62 -6.90
N LEU A 334 -10.30 10.44 -7.93
CA LEU A 334 -10.38 11.90 -7.79
C LEU A 334 -11.82 12.36 -7.54
N PRO A 335 -12.07 13.27 -6.57
CA PRO A 335 -13.41 13.77 -6.27
C PRO A 335 -14.06 14.49 -7.46
N THR A 336 -15.35 14.24 -7.67
CA THR A 336 -16.21 14.96 -8.61
C THR A 336 -17.17 15.89 -7.87
N TYR A 337 -17.66 16.93 -8.55
CA TYR A 337 -18.46 17.99 -7.94
C TYR A 337 -19.76 18.18 -8.73
N ASP A 338 -20.91 17.91 -8.10
CA ASP A 338 -22.23 18.12 -8.69
C ASP A 338 -22.69 19.59 -8.56
N ILE A 339 -23.17 20.18 -9.65
CA ILE A 339 -23.85 21.48 -9.71
C ILE A 339 -25.28 21.25 -10.27
N GLU A 340 -26.31 21.60 -9.49
CA GLU A 340 -27.71 21.43 -9.89
C GLU A 340 -28.16 22.63 -10.76
N ILE A 341 -28.13 22.44 -12.09
CA ILE A 341 -28.50 23.49 -13.06
C ILE A 341 -29.97 23.47 -13.48
N SER A 342 -30.80 22.58 -12.91
CA SER A 342 -32.25 22.55 -13.09
C SER A 342 -32.98 23.92 -12.99
N PRO A 343 -32.60 24.87 -12.12
CA PRO A 343 -33.19 26.21 -12.09
C PRO A 343 -33.12 26.97 -13.44
N PHE A 344 -32.13 26.67 -14.28
CA PHE A 344 -31.88 27.33 -15.57
C PHE A 344 -32.60 26.66 -16.75
N LEU A 345 -33.28 25.52 -16.56
CA LEU A 345 -33.93 24.79 -17.65
C LEU A 345 -34.96 25.64 -18.42
N GLY A 346 -35.60 26.61 -17.76
CA GLY A 346 -36.47 27.57 -18.46
C GLY A 346 -35.80 28.38 -19.58
N SER A 347 -34.49 28.55 -19.53
CA SER A 347 -33.68 29.18 -20.59
C SER A 347 -33.13 28.16 -21.59
N LEU A 348 -32.84 26.92 -21.14
CA LEU A 348 -32.19 25.87 -21.94
C LEU A 348 -33.15 25.03 -22.81
N LEU A 349 -34.45 25.07 -22.52
CA LEU A 349 -35.47 24.28 -23.23
C LEU A 349 -35.98 24.97 -24.51
N ASP A 350 -35.26 25.97 -25.03
CA ASP A 350 -35.71 26.78 -26.17
C ASP A 350 -35.43 26.12 -27.54
N GLY A 351 -34.52 25.13 -27.60
CA GLY A 351 -34.14 24.41 -28.82
C GLY A 351 -33.01 25.07 -29.60
N LYS A 352 -32.17 25.88 -28.95
CA LYS A 352 -30.91 26.37 -29.49
C LYS A 352 -29.71 25.67 -28.82
N LYS A 353 -28.53 26.00 -29.33
CA LYS A 353 -27.26 25.74 -28.65
C LYS A 353 -27.03 26.76 -27.54
N HIS A 354 -26.53 26.26 -26.42
CA HIS A 354 -26.06 27.02 -25.26
C HIS A 354 -24.57 26.76 -25.04
N LYS A 355 -23.89 27.66 -24.34
CA LYS A 355 -22.46 27.56 -24.03
C LYS A 355 -22.27 27.21 -22.56
N LEU A 356 -21.52 26.14 -22.30
CA LEU A 356 -20.97 25.87 -20.97
C LEU A 356 -19.49 26.28 -20.97
N SER A 357 -19.09 27.10 -20.01
CA SER A 357 -17.77 27.73 -19.92
C SER A 357 -17.10 27.43 -18.59
N PHE A 358 -15.83 27.05 -18.62
CA PHE A 358 -15.00 26.74 -17.45
C PHE A 358 -13.78 27.66 -17.40
N GLY A 359 -13.52 28.28 -16.25
CA GLY A 359 -12.31 29.08 -15.98
C GLY A 359 -11.76 28.77 -14.58
N VAL A 360 -10.50 29.11 -14.31
CA VAL A 360 -9.91 28.91 -12.96
C VAL A 360 -9.26 30.19 -12.44
N THR A 361 -9.91 30.80 -11.45
CA THR A 361 -9.39 31.96 -10.70
C THR A 361 -8.00 31.63 -10.14
N ASN A 362 -7.05 32.53 -10.37
CA ASN A 362 -5.65 32.46 -9.94
C ASN A 362 -4.78 31.33 -10.54
N ALA A 363 -5.26 30.53 -11.49
CA ALA A 363 -4.44 29.49 -12.13
C ALA A 363 -3.15 30.03 -12.77
N LEU A 364 -2.09 29.23 -12.67
CA LEU A 364 -0.78 29.45 -13.28
C LEU A 364 -0.65 28.69 -14.60
N ASN A 365 -0.84 27.37 -14.58
CA ASN A 365 -0.88 26.48 -15.76
C ASN A 365 -1.43 25.08 -15.43
N VAL A 366 -1.80 24.34 -16.49
CA VAL A 366 -2.18 22.90 -16.51
C VAL A 366 -3.28 22.51 -15.50
N TRP A 367 -4.49 23.04 -15.69
CA TRP A 367 -5.70 22.57 -15.02
C TRP A 367 -6.56 21.72 -15.96
N TYR A 368 -6.66 20.42 -15.73
CA TYR A 368 -7.52 19.55 -16.53
C TYR A 368 -8.95 19.56 -16.00
N ILE A 369 -9.92 19.90 -16.86
CA ILE A 369 -11.35 19.93 -16.58
C ILE A 369 -12.11 19.07 -17.59
N ASP A 370 -13.07 18.28 -17.10
CA ASP A 370 -14.08 17.57 -17.91
C ASP A 370 -15.40 17.61 -17.12
N ALA A 371 -16.54 17.36 -17.76
CA ALA A 371 -17.81 17.27 -17.05
C ALA A 371 -18.84 16.37 -17.75
N ASN A 372 -19.76 15.83 -16.94
CA ASN A 372 -20.87 15.00 -17.39
C ASN A 372 -22.19 15.68 -17.02
N LEU A 373 -22.99 16.06 -18.02
CA LEU A 373 -24.32 16.61 -17.79
C LEU A 373 -25.34 15.48 -17.72
N HIS A 374 -25.77 15.16 -16.50
CA HIS A 374 -26.80 14.19 -16.19
C HIS A 374 -28.19 14.82 -16.38
N LEU A 375 -29.01 14.23 -17.25
CA LEU A 375 -30.34 14.74 -17.64
C LEU A 375 -31.43 13.71 -17.33
N TRP A 376 -32.58 14.19 -16.83
CA TRP A 376 -33.79 13.40 -16.63
C TRP A 376 -34.90 13.89 -17.57
N LEU A 377 -35.56 12.95 -18.25
CA LEU A 377 -36.46 13.22 -19.39
C LEU A 377 -37.92 12.85 -19.07
N ASP A 378 -38.85 13.74 -19.43
CA ASP A 378 -40.28 13.44 -19.37
C ASP A 378 -40.68 12.56 -20.57
N SER A 379 -40.77 11.25 -20.35
CA SER A 379 -41.14 10.28 -21.38
C SER A 379 -42.59 10.40 -21.88
N ASN A 380 -43.43 11.20 -21.21
CA ASN A 380 -44.83 11.41 -21.56
C ASN A 380 -45.08 12.79 -22.20
N SER A 381 -44.04 13.62 -22.38
CA SER A 381 -44.15 14.90 -23.08
C SER A 381 -43.05 15.09 -24.13
N ALA A 382 -43.41 15.70 -25.27
CA ALA A 382 -42.44 16.17 -26.26
C ALA A 382 -41.73 17.47 -25.80
N LYS A 383 -42.30 18.21 -24.83
CA LYS A 383 -41.72 19.44 -24.29
C LYS A 383 -42.10 19.71 -22.83
N THR A 384 -41.13 20.15 -22.04
CA THR A 384 -41.31 20.72 -20.70
C THR A 384 -41.32 22.25 -20.77
N GLU A 385 -41.98 22.89 -19.81
CA GLU A 385 -41.96 24.35 -19.63
C GLU A 385 -41.14 24.69 -18.39
N GLY A 386 -40.39 25.78 -18.36
CA GLY A 386 -39.68 26.20 -17.15
C GLY A 386 -39.43 27.70 -17.09
N LYS A 387 -39.01 28.18 -15.92
CA LYS A 387 -38.58 29.57 -15.72
C LYS A 387 -37.63 29.70 -14.53
N LEU A 388 -36.50 30.37 -14.76
CA LEU A 388 -35.64 30.90 -13.71
C LEU A 388 -36.40 32.02 -12.97
N LEU A 389 -36.59 31.88 -11.66
CA LEU A 389 -37.28 32.85 -10.81
C LEU A 389 -36.31 33.86 -10.20
N GLN A 390 -35.16 33.37 -9.73
CA GLN A 390 -34.13 34.16 -9.07
C GLN A 390 -32.77 33.51 -9.31
N HIS A 391 -31.76 34.33 -9.57
CA HIS A 391 -30.36 33.93 -9.53
C HIS A 391 -29.59 35.01 -8.78
N LYS A 392 -28.67 34.60 -7.91
CA LYS A 392 -27.88 35.48 -7.06
C LYS A 392 -26.48 34.91 -6.91
N VAL A 393 -25.53 35.59 -7.55
CA VAL A 393 -24.09 35.37 -7.37
C VAL A 393 -23.56 36.50 -6.49
N ALA A 394 -23.02 36.15 -5.32
CA ALA A 394 -22.17 37.09 -4.59
C ALA A 394 -20.82 37.22 -5.31
N PRO A 395 -20.24 38.43 -5.44
CA PRO A 395 -18.85 38.59 -5.83
C PRO A 395 -17.92 37.78 -4.92
N LEU A 396 -16.80 37.31 -5.46
CA LEU A 396 -15.79 36.58 -4.69
C LEU A 396 -15.18 37.51 -3.63
N ALA A 397 -15.53 37.30 -2.37
CA ALA A 397 -15.11 38.16 -1.27
C ALA A 397 -13.74 37.71 -0.74
N VAL A 398 -12.67 38.14 -1.41
CA VAL A 398 -11.28 37.87 -1.01
C VAL A 398 -10.82 38.89 0.02
N SER A 399 -10.19 38.40 1.09
CA SER A 399 -9.38 39.20 2.01
C SER A 399 -8.00 38.57 2.14
N SER A 400 -6.94 39.35 1.95
CA SER A 400 -5.57 38.90 2.15
C SER A 400 -4.81 39.91 3.00
N VAL A 401 -4.01 39.41 3.93
CA VAL A 401 -3.13 40.19 4.81
C VAL A 401 -1.73 39.63 4.66
N LEU A 402 -0.78 40.48 4.26
CA LEU A 402 0.62 40.14 4.07
C LEU A 402 1.47 40.94 5.07
N ASP A 403 2.18 40.25 5.96
CA ASP A 403 3.13 40.85 6.90
C ASP A 403 4.47 40.13 6.78
N PHE A 404 5.49 40.78 6.21
CA PHE A 404 6.79 40.15 5.97
C PHE A 404 7.95 41.15 5.99
N LYS A 405 9.14 40.63 6.29
CA LYS A 405 10.40 41.37 6.29
C LYS A 405 11.52 40.49 5.72
N GLY A 406 11.87 40.74 4.46
CA GLY A 406 12.70 39.81 3.70
C GLY A 406 12.00 38.46 3.53
N LEU A 407 12.73 37.37 3.73
CA LEU A 407 12.27 35.99 3.55
C LEU A 407 11.51 35.40 4.76
N ASN A 408 11.13 36.21 5.75
CA ASN A 408 10.29 35.79 6.88
C ASN A 408 8.99 36.60 6.87
N GLY A 409 7.85 35.93 7.09
CA GLY A 409 6.55 36.59 7.08
C GLY A 409 5.38 35.67 7.39
N THR A 410 4.18 36.23 7.45
CA THR A 410 2.90 35.54 7.58
C THR A 410 1.91 36.11 6.56
N PHE A 411 1.20 35.23 5.87
CA PHE A 411 0.17 35.56 4.89
C PHE A 411 -1.14 34.90 5.31
N VAL A 412 -2.19 35.69 5.48
CA VAL A 412 -3.52 35.17 5.82
C VAL A 412 -4.48 35.50 4.68
N THR A 413 -5.06 34.47 4.07
CA THR A 413 -6.05 34.63 3.00
C THR A 413 -7.36 33.98 3.41
N ASN A 414 -8.44 34.76 3.50
CA ASN A 414 -9.79 34.25 3.70
C ASN A 414 -10.67 34.67 2.54
N THR A 415 -11.45 33.73 2.01
CA THR A 415 -12.34 33.95 0.87
C THR A 415 -13.73 33.40 1.16
N SER A 416 -14.78 34.08 0.72
CA SER A 416 -16.13 33.50 0.65
C SER A 416 -16.77 33.68 -0.72
N ARG A 417 -17.60 32.70 -1.10
CA ARG A 417 -18.48 32.75 -2.28
C ARG A 417 -19.85 32.23 -1.91
N PHE A 418 -20.88 32.87 -2.44
CA PHE A 418 -22.26 32.43 -2.31
C PHE A 418 -22.92 32.43 -3.68
N VAL A 419 -23.51 31.31 -4.08
CA VAL A 419 -24.30 31.17 -5.30
C VAL A 419 -25.65 30.58 -4.92
N SER A 420 -26.73 31.18 -5.42
CA SER A 420 -28.10 30.70 -5.22
C SER A 420 -28.90 30.86 -6.51
N SER A 421 -29.64 29.82 -6.88
CA SER A 421 -30.37 29.72 -8.13
C SER A 421 -31.70 29.02 -7.90
N THR A 422 -32.80 29.71 -8.17
CA THR A 422 -34.18 29.22 -7.92
C THR A 422 -35.00 29.34 -9.19
N GLY A 423 -35.61 28.23 -9.61
CA GLY A 423 -36.44 28.16 -10.82
C GLY A 423 -37.46 27.04 -10.72
N TRP A 424 -38.41 26.99 -11.65
CA TRP A 424 -39.35 25.88 -11.76
C TRP A 424 -39.34 25.25 -13.13
N VAL A 425 -39.69 23.97 -13.18
CA VAL A 425 -39.93 23.19 -14.40
C VAL A 425 -41.23 22.40 -14.25
N LYS A 426 -42.04 22.41 -15.30
CA LYS A 426 -43.36 21.80 -15.41
C LYS A 426 -43.29 20.68 -16.43
N SER A 427 -43.64 19.49 -15.97
CA SER A 427 -43.65 18.21 -16.69
C SER A 427 -45.00 17.51 -16.48
N THR A 428 -45.18 16.32 -17.06
CA THR A 428 -46.32 15.44 -16.77
C THR A 428 -46.37 14.99 -15.31
N TYR A 429 -45.22 14.97 -14.62
CA TYR A 429 -45.10 14.75 -13.17
C TYR A 429 -45.49 15.99 -12.33
N GLY A 430 -45.81 17.10 -12.99
CA GLY A 430 -46.22 18.37 -12.38
C GLY A 430 -45.12 19.44 -12.40
N THR A 431 -45.36 20.53 -11.67
CA THR A 431 -44.43 21.66 -11.52
C THR A 431 -43.52 21.48 -10.30
N VAL A 432 -42.25 21.17 -10.54
CA VAL A 432 -41.21 21.14 -9.50
C VAL A 432 -40.55 22.52 -9.44
N THR A 433 -40.45 23.10 -8.25
CA THR A 433 -39.60 24.28 -7.99
C THR A 433 -38.31 23.81 -7.33
N THR A 434 -37.17 24.14 -7.91
CA THR A 434 -35.83 23.78 -7.42
C THR A 434 -35.08 25.04 -7.03
N GLU A 435 -34.55 25.06 -5.81
CA GLU A 435 -33.58 26.01 -5.30
C GLU A 435 -32.25 25.29 -5.05
N SER A 436 -31.17 25.78 -5.66
CA SER A 436 -29.80 25.32 -5.42
C SER A 436 -29.02 26.42 -4.71
N ILE A 437 -28.18 26.04 -3.73
CA ILE A 437 -27.37 26.94 -2.92
C ILE A 437 -25.97 26.35 -2.74
N GLN A 438 -24.94 27.19 -2.90
CA GLN A 438 -23.56 26.93 -2.49
C GLN A 438 -23.11 28.05 -1.52
N ASP A 439 -22.65 27.67 -0.33
CA ASP A 439 -21.99 28.55 0.65
C ASP A 439 -20.56 28.05 0.86
N LEU A 440 -19.59 28.77 0.28
CA LEU A 440 -18.19 28.35 0.20
C LEU A 440 -17.35 29.29 1.06
N ARG A 441 -16.54 28.73 1.98
CA ARG A 441 -15.72 29.52 2.92
C ARG A 441 -14.33 28.93 3.09
N TYR A 442 -13.32 29.74 2.79
CA TYR A 442 -11.92 29.34 2.71
C TYR A 442 -11.13 30.18 3.70
N SER A 443 -10.21 29.53 4.41
CA SER A 443 -9.24 30.19 5.28
C SER A 443 -7.89 29.52 5.13
N ASN A 444 -6.85 30.32 4.95
CA ASN A 444 -5.46 29.89 4.91
C ASN A 444 -4.61 30.84 5.75
N SER A 445 -3.77 30.26 6.60
CA SER A 445 -2.64 30.96 7.21
C SER A 445 -1.36 30.26 6.76
N MET A 446 -0.51 30.99 6.05
CA MET A 446 0.83 30.58 5.64
C MET A 446 1.86 31.38 6.43
N LEU A 447 2.94 30.72 6.87
CA LEU A 447 4.09 31.35 7.53
C LEU A 447 5.35 30.94 6.79
N MET A 448 6.19 31.93 6.45
CA MET A 448 7.57 31.75 6.02
C MET A 448 8.51 32.13 7.16
N GLY A 449 9.48 31.29 7.47
CA GLY A 449 10.44 31.49 8.54
C GLY A 449 11.83 30.94 8.20
N LYS A 450 12.77 31.13 9.13
CA LYS A 450 14.18 30.72 8.96
C LYS A 450 14.80 31.23 7.63
N ASP A 451 14.50 32.48 7.28
CA ASP A 451 14.96 33.10 6.03
C ASP A 451 14.54 32.34 4.76
N GLY A 452 13.33 31.79 4.77
CA GLY A 452 12.67 31.08 3.66
C GLY A 452 12.58 29.57 3.87
N ASN A 453 13.55 28.99 4.59
CA ASN A 453 13.70 27.55 4.77
C ASN A 453 12.54 26.84 5.49
N LEU A 454 11.70 27.56 6.23
CA LEU A 454 10.53 27.01 6.93
C LEU A 454 9.24 27.55 6.30
N GLN A 455 8.42 26.68 5.73
CA GLN A 455 7.04 26.98 5.36
C GLN A 455 6.07 26.24 6.29
N ILE A 456 5.04 26.93 6.79
CA ILE A 456 3.89 26.30 7.47
C ILE A 456 2.63 26.78 6.78
N VAL A 457 1.75 25.87 6.36
CA VAL A 457 0.43 26.18 5.79
C VAL A 457 -0.65 25.55 6.67
N ASN A 458 -1.68 26.31 7.01
CA ASN A 458 -2.88 25.82 7.68
C ASN A 458 -4.12 26.29 6.92
N GLN A 459 -4.69 25.39 6.14
CA GLN A 459 -5.82 25.62 5.26
C GLN A 459 -7.07 24.89 5.77
N THR A 460 -8.23 25.53 5.65
CA THR A 460 -9.56 24.91 5.77
C THR A 460 -10.44 25.39 4.63
N ILE A 461 -11.11 24.47 3.96
CA ILE A 461 -12.15 24.76 2.96
C ILE A 461 -13.46 24.19 3.48
N HIS A 462 -14.49 25.03 3.53
CA HIS A 462 -15.89 24.62 3.67
C HIS A 462 -16.55 24.70 2.29
N PHE A 463 -17.15 23.59 1.87
CA PHE A 463 -17.96 23.48 0.67
C PHE A 463 -19.31 22.94 1.10
N ASP A 464 -20.22 23.85 1.46
CA ASP A 464 -21.56 23.50 1.92
C ASP A 464 -22.53 23.68 0.74
N ASP A 465 -23.01 22.56 0.20
CA ASP A 465 -24.00 22.52 -0.89
C ASP A 465 -25.40 22.15 -0.36
N SER A 466 -26.44 22.69 -1.00
CA SER A 466 -27.83 22.36 -0.69
C SER A 466 -28.72 22.50 -1.92
N VAL A 467 -29.69 21.60 -2.05
CA VAL A 467 -30.73 21.63 -3.10
C VAL A 467 -32.07 21.31 -2.46
N TYR A 468 -33.05 22.18 -2.68
CA TYR A 468 -34.43 22.04 -2.21
C TYR A 468 -35.35 21.91 -3.41
N ALA A 469 -36.11 20.82 -3.50
CA ALA A 469 -37.03 20.53 -4.59
C ALA A 469 -38.46 20.34 -4.05
N LYS A 470 -39.38 21.21 -4.48
CA LYS A 470 -40.78 21.21 -4.05
C LYS A 470 -41.68 20.79 -5.21
N SER A 471 -42.33 19.63 -5.10
CA SER A 471 -43.28 19.14 -6.11
C SER A 471 -44.74 19.43 -5.72
N PRO A 472 -45.72 19.26 -6.63
CA PRO A 472 -47.13 19.51 -6.32
C PRO A 472 -47.74 18.50 -5.33
N ALA A 473 -47.07 17.36 -5.10
CA ALA A 473 -47.46 16.34 -4.13
C ALA A 473 -47.17 16.74 -2.66
N SER A 474 -46.93 18.03 -2.40
CA SER A 474 -46.61 18.66 -1.10
C SER A 474 -45.34 18.19 -0.37
N ASN A 475 -44.69 17.13 -0.84
CA ASN A 475 -43.36 16.75 -0.38
C ASN A 475 -42.31 17.77 -0.86
N VAL A 476 -41.48 18.25 0.06
CA VAL A 476 -40.21 18.91 -0.24
C VAL A 476 -39.12 17.85 -0.09
N GLU A 477 -38.43 17.51 -1.17
CA GLU A 477 -37.19 16.74 -1.09
C GLU A 477 -36.01 17.72 -1.01
N SER A 478 -35.25 17.66 0.07
CA SER A 478 -34.12 18.57 0.30
C SER A 478 -32.85 17.79 0.61
N LYS A 479 -31.80 18.05 -0.17
CA LYS A 479 -30.47 17.47 -0.01
C LYS A 479 -29.51 18.54 0.46
N LYS A 480 -28.56 18.14 1.31
CA LYS A 480 -27.53 19.02 1.83
C LYS A 480 -26.26 18.21 2.10
N SER A 481 -25.14 18.62 1.53
CA SER A 481 -23.82 18.09 1.89
C SER A 481 -23.00 19.19 2.54
N LEU A 482 -22.56 18.94 3.77
CA LEU A 482 -21.61 19.81 4.47
C LEU A 482 -20.23 19.17 4.36
N LYS A 483 -19.36 19.71 3.49
CA LYS A 483 -18.00 19.19 3.27
C LYS A 483 -16.99 20.11 3.93
N ARG A 484 -16.08 19.55 4.72
CA ARG A 484 -14.94 20.27 5.28
C ARG A 484 -13.63 19.58 4.93
N PHE A 485 -12.85 20.26 4.12
CA PHE A 485 -11.49 19.90 3.76
C PHE A 485 -10.51 20.61 4.69
N HIS A 486 -9.45 19.93 5.09
CA HIS A 486 -8.40 20.49 5.93
C HIS A 486 -7.04 20.01 5.43
N LEU A 487 -6.12 20.96 5.28
CA LEU A 487 -4.71 20.70 5.04
C LEU A 487 -3.88 21.48 6.07
N TYR A 488 -3.03 20.77 6.80
CA TYR A 488 -1.88 21.36 7.48
C TYR A 488 -0.61 20.84 6.81
N LEU A 489 0.32 21.74 6.54
CA LEU A 489 1.67 21.45 6.07
C LEU A 489 2.68 22.19 6.95
N TYR A 490 3.78 21.52 7.24
CA TYR A 490 5.01 22.07 7.77
C TYR A 490 6.13 21.49 6.91
N SER A 491 6.89 22.33 6.21
CA SER A 491 8.11 21.97 5.48
C SER A 491 9.27 22.78 6.04
N ASP A 492 10.40 22.14 6.32
CA ASP A 492 11.55 22.76 6.98
C ASP A 492 12.88 22.20 6.44
N ASP A 493 13.60 23.02 5.68
CA ASP A 493 14.84 22.66 4.97
C ASP A 493 16.09 23.01 5.77
N ILE A 494 16.77 21.97 6.27
CA ILE A 494 17.89 22.08 7.20
C ILE A 494 19.19 21.72 6.49
N ASP A 495 20.02 22.71 6.17
CA ASP A 495 21.37 22.50 5.63
C ASP A 495 22.24 21.72 6.64
N GLN A 496 22.91 20.67 6.17
CA GLN A 496 23.86 19.86 6.94
C GLN A 496 25.31 20.04 6.46
N GLY A 497 25.54 20.94 5.49
CA GLY A 497 26.83 21.22 4.87
C GLY A 497 27.23 20.19 3.81
N ASN A 498 28.35 20.46 3.13
CA ASN A 498 28.92 19.58 2.09
C ASN A 498 27.90 19.15 1.00
N GLY A 499 27.04 20.07 0.57
CA GLY A 499 26.01 19.83 -0.45
C GLY A 499 24.87 18.90 0.02
N THR A 500 24.69 18.73 1.33
CA THR A 500 23.70 17.84 1.94
C THR A 500 22.63 18.64 2.68
N LEU A 501 21.36 18.44 2.32
CA LEU A 501 20.19 19.13 2.83
C LEU A 501 19.21 18.11 3.45
N SER A 502 18.46 18.51 4.47
CA SER A 502 17.48 17.66 5.16
C SER A 502 16.12 18.34 5.21
N MET A 503 15.22 17.96 4.31
CA MET A 503 13.84 18.44 4.27
C MET A 503 12.99 17.67 5.28
N VAL A 504 12.32 18.37 6.19
CA VAL A 504 11.40 17.82 7.19
C VAL A 504 9.97 18.21 6.85
N ALA A 505 9.10 17.22 6.58
CA ALA A 505 7.71 17.43 6.20
C ALA A 505 6.74 16.85 7.25
N ASN A 506 5.84 17.65 7.82
CA ASN A 506 4.68 17.16 8.57
C ASN A 506 3.39 17.59 7.87
N VAL A 507 2.48 16.65 7.62
CA VAL A 507 1.23 16.86 6.87
C VAL A 507 0.04 16.44 7.73
N THR A 508 -1.11 17.10 7.59
CA THR A 508 -2.40 16.55 7.98
C THR A 508 -3.40 16.85 6.89
N LEU A 509 -3.89 15.80 6.23
CA LEU A 509 -4.85 15.88 5.12
C LEU A 509 -6.17 15.26 5.57
N GLY A 510 -7.27 16.01 5.49
CA GLY A 510 -8.56 15.61 6.04
C GLY A 510 -9.74 15.90 5.11
N PHE A 511 -10.54 14.88 4.85
CA PHE A 511 -11.80 14.96 4.11
C PHE A 511 -12.95 14.57 5.05
N ASN A 512 -13.87 15.50 5.31
CA ASN A 512 -15.04 15.27 6.14
C ASN A 512 -16.30 15.65 5.35
N GLU A 513 -17.34 14.82 5.41
CA GLU A 513 -18.61 15.06 4.75
C GLU A 513 -19.79 14.64 5.63
N LYS A 514 -20.88 15.41 5.61
CA LYS A 514 -22.16 15.05 6.23
C LYS A 514 -23.29 15.28 5.23
N LYS A 515 -23.96 14.20 4.79
CA LYS A 515 -25.14 14.29 3.90
C LYS A 515 -26.43 14.19 4.67
N PHE A 516 -27.39 15.05 4.34
CA PHE A 516 -28.74 15.04 4.88
C PHE A 516 -29.74 14.75 3.75
N LYS A 517 -30.72 13.89 4.03
CA LYS A 517 -31.86 13.56 3.14
C LYS A 517 -33.06 14.52 3.29
N ASP A 518 -32.97 15.37 4.31
CA ASP A 518 -33.80 16.53 4.58
C ASP A 518 -32.83 17.58 5.13
N ALA A 519 -32.73 18.73 4.48
CA ALA A 519 -31.78 19.79 4.80
C ALA A 519 -32.03 20.49 6.16
N ASP A 520 -33.23 20.32 6.72
CA ASP A 520 -33.63 20.80 8.06
C ASP A 520 -33.48 19.72 9.15
N ALA A 521 -33.12 18.49 8.77
CA ALA A 521 -32.92 17.40 9.71
C ALA A 521 -31.73 17.64 10.64
N ARG A 522 -31.96 17.50 11.96
CA ARG A 522 -30.93 17.71 13.00
C ARG A 522 -29.79 16.67 12.98
N SER A 523 -29.95 15.56 12.27
CA SER A 523 -29.01 14.44 12.21
C SER A 523 -28.69 14.08 10.75
N PRO A 524 -27.41 13.86 10.40
CA PRO A 524 -27.04 13.48 9.04
C PRO A 524 -27.50 12.06 8.70
N SER A 525 -27.94 11.88 7.46
CA SER A 525 -28.29 10.57 6.88
C SER A 525 -27.06 9.71 6.56
N SER A 526 -25.89 10.34 6.39
CA SER A 526 -24.58 9.68 6.42
C SER A 526 -23.50 10.67 6.83
N SER A 527 -22.47 10.17 7.53
CA SER A 527 -21.26 10.89 7.88
C SER A 527 -20.06 10.18 7.27
N LEU A 528 -19.02 10.94 6.95
CA LEU A 528 -17.69 10.46 6.59
C LEU A 528 -16.63 11.36 7.26
N ARG A 529 -15.63 10.73 7.87
CA ARG A 529 -14.39 11.34 8.35
C ARG A 529 -13.23 10.47 7.92
N ASN A 530 -12.36 11.04 7.10
CA ASN A 530 -11.09 10.47 6.67
C ASN A 530 -9.98 11.47 7.02
N LEU A 531 -8.98 11.05 7.79
CA LEU A 531 -7.90 11.93 8.24
C LEU A 531 -6.57 11.18 8.24
N GLN A 532 -5.63 11.69 7.44
CA GLN A 532 -4.25 11.21 7.32
C GLN A 532 -3.31 12.22 7.99
N LYS A 533 -2.32 11.75 8.76
CA LYS A 533 -1.28 12.60 9.38
C LYS A 533 0.10 12.07 9.02
N GLY A 534 0.81 12.79 8.15
CA GLY A 534 2.17 12.47 7.72
C GLY A 534 3.23 13.13 8.60
N LYS A 535 4.34 12.44 8.84
CA LYS A 535 5.59 13.01 9.38
C LYS A 535 6.77 12.32 8.69
N GLY A 536 7.62 13.07 7.99
CA GLY A 536 8.73 12.51 7.23
C GLY A 536 9.93 13.42 7.18
N VAL A 537 11.09 12.83 6.87
CA VAL A 537 12.36 13.52 6.65
C VAL A 537 13.02 12.87 5.45
N ILE A 538 13.50 13.64 4.49
CA ILE A 538 14.39 13.14 3.42
C ILE A 538 15.73 13.87 3.48
N ILE A 539 16.81 13.11 3.33
CA ILE A 539 18.17 13.64 3.20
C ILE A 539 18.52 13.63 1.72
N ILE A 540 18.87 14.80 1.23
CA ILE A 540 19.12 15.14 -0.16
C ILE A 540 20.60 15.49 -0.25
N LYS A 541 21.32 14.95 -1.23
CA LYS A 541 22.70 15.35 -1.51
C LYS A 541 22.91 15.42 -3.01
N ASP A 542 23.51 16.51 -3.50
CA ASP A 542 23.82 16.69 -4.93
C ASP A 542 22.57 16.43 -5.83
N ASN A 543 21.40 16.91 -5.39
CA ASN A 543 20.05 16.72 -5.97
C ASN A 543 19.55 15.26 -6.05
N LEU A 544 20.16 14.33 -5.31
CA LEU A 544 19.74 12.94 -5.13
C LEU A 544 19.19 12.71 -3.72
N VAL A 545 18.09 11.98 -3.57
CA VAL A 545 17.69 11.48 -2.23
C VAL A 545 18.61 10.32 -1.87
N VAL A 546 19.30 10.44 -0.73
CA VAL A 546 20.27 9.45 -0.23
C VAL A 546 19.76 8.63 0.97
N SER A 547 18.78 9.16 1.69
CA SER A 547 18.03 8.44 2.73
C SER A 547 16.75 9.20 3.11
N GLY A 548 15.87 8.57 3.87
CA GLY A 548 14.73 9.23 4.48
C GLY A 548 13.88 8.31 5.35
N VAL A 549 12.91 8.91 6.03
CA VAL A 549 11.88 8.22 6.81
C VAL A 549 10.54 8.87 6.49
N GLY A 550 9.51 8.06 6.28
CA GLY A 550 8.11 8.51 6.24
C GLY A 550 7.30 7.82 7.33
N ILE A 551 6.39 8.54 7.97
CA ILE A 551 5.43 8.01 8.93
C ILE A 551 4.04 8.51 8.55
N LEU A 552 3.05 7.62 8.49
CA LEU A 552 1.65 7.99 8.26
C LEU A 552 0.77 7.42 9.39
N GLU A 553 -0.04 8.28 9.99
CA GLU A 553 -1.07 7.93 10.97
C GLU A 553 -2.47 8.12 10.35
N LEU A 554 -3.44 7.25 10.71
CA LEU A 554 -4.82 7.31 10.20
C LEU A 554 -5.85 7.45 11.34
N ASP A 555 -6.90 8.25 11.11
CA ASP A 555 -7.96 8.59 12.07
C ASP A 555 -9.33 8.65 11.37
N ASN A 556 -9.97 7.49 11.24
CA ASN A 556 -11.19 7.28 10.45
C ASN A 556 -12.37 6.83 11.33
N GLN A 557 -13.59 7.12 10.88
CA GLN A 557 -14.79 7.08 11.72
C GLN A 557 -15.16 5.69 12.30
N ASP A 558 -14.66 4.60 11.71
CA ASP A 558 -14.99 3.21 12.06
C ASP A 558 -13.77 2.33 12.45
N SER A 559 -12.57 2.88 12.71
CA SER A 559 -11.39 2.04 13.06
C SER A 559 -10.31 2.73 13.90
N CYS A 560 -9.46 1.90 14.53
CA CYS A 560 -8.38 2.33 15.43
C CYS A 560 -7.28 3.16 14.74
N ILE A 561 -6.51 3.90 15.56
CA ILE A 561 -5.32 4.63 15.09
C ILE A 561 -4.29 3.64 14.55
N TRP A 562 -4.02 3.74 13.25
CA TRP A 562 -2.88 3.08 12.61
C TRP A 562 -1.65 3.99 12.66
N ILE A 563 -0.47 3.43 12.88
CA ILE A 563 0.82 4.13 12.75
C ILE A 563 1.73 3.27 11.88
N LEU A 564 2.06 3.76 10.69
CA LEU A 564 2.99 3.11 9.76
C LEU A 564 4.29 3.90 9.72
N GLN A 565 5.43 3.28 10.06
CA GLN A 565 6.76 3.87 9.89
C GLN A 565 7.54 3.16 8.78
N ILE A 566 8.15 3.94 7.89
CA ILE A 566 8.87 3.54 6.69
C ILE A 566 10.26 4.15 6.76
N ASN A 567 11.30 3.34 6.98
CA ASN A 567 12.70 3.79 6.88
C ASN A 567 13.24 3.40 5.50
N ALA A 568 13.89 4.33 4.80
CA ALA A 568 14.42 4.11 3.45
C ALA A 568 15.87 4.59 3.31
N SER A 569 16.79 3.69 2.99
CA SER A 569 18.06 4.05 2.36
C SER A 569 17.81 4.22 0.86
N VAL A 570 17.40 5.42 0.45
CA VAL A 570 17.13 5.72 -0.95
C VAL A 570 18.47 5.77 -1.70
N HIS A 571 18.65 4.94 -2.72
CA HIS A 571 19.83 4.98 -3.58
C HIS A 571 19.39 5.19 -5.02
N GLY A 572 19.83 6.31 -5.61
CA GLY A 572 19.70 6.56 -7.06
C GLY A 572 18.41 7.21 -7.54
N PHE A 573 17.59 7.82 -6.67
CA PHE A 573 16.51 8.70 -7.11
C PHE A 573 17.00 10.15 -7.11
N ARG A 574 17.09 10.76 -8.30
CA ARG A 574 17.04 12.23 -8.38
C ARG A 574 15.62 12.64 -8.01
N LEU A 575 15.50 13.67 -7.18
CA LEU A 575 14.26 14.44 -7.10
C LEU A 575 13.96 14.95 -8.52
N CYS A 576 12.68 14.97 -8.89
CA CYS A 576 12.28 15.83 -10.00
C CYS A 576 12.47 17.29 -9.58
N GLU A 577 12.59 18.20 -10.54
CA GLU A 577 12.55 19.65 -10.22
C GLU A 577 11.29 19.98 -9.41
N LYS A 578 10.16 19.29 -9.65
CA LYS A 578 8.91 19.34 -8.86
C LYS A 578 9.09 19.29 -7.34
N VAL A 579 9.90 18.36 -6.81
CA VAL A 579 10.13 18.26 -5.34
C VAL A 579 11.33 19.11 -4.92
N LEU A 580 12.23 19.45 -5.85
CA LEU A 580 13.24 20.49 -5.60
C LEU A 580 12.63 21.91 -5.53
N TRP A 581 11.41 22.14 -6.03
CA TRP A 581 10.70 23.42 -5.87
C TRP A 581 10.20 23.63 -4.43
N ASP A 582 9.59 22.62 -3.80
CA ASP A 582 9.27 22.64 -2.35
C ASP A 582 10.54 22.98 -1.54
N VAL A 583 11.66 22.31 -1.88
CA VAL A 583 12.97 22.37 -1.21
C VAL A 583 13.79 23.64 -1.54
N ALA A 584 13.49 24.33 -2.65
CA ALA A 584 14.15 25.58 -3.05
C ALA A 584 13.61 26.80 -2.29
N SER A 585 12.54 26.64 -1.50
CA SER A 585 11.99 27.66 -0.59
C SER A 585 13.05 28.26 0.35
N GLY A 586 14.04 27.46 0.75
CA GLY A 586 15.22 27.90 1.48
C GLY A 586 16.32 28.49 0.59
N GLY A 587 16.83 29.65 0.98
CA GLY A 587 17.71 30.46 0.11
C GLY A 587 19.14 29.93 -0.11
N LYS A 588 19.78 30.47 -1.17
CA LYS A 588 21.18 30.26 -1.61
C LYS A 588 21.54 28.91 -2.24
N ILE A 589 20.98 28.65 -3.41
CA ILE A 589 21.76 28.06 -4.52
C ILE A 589 21.89 29.11 -5.62
N THR A 590 23.13 29.50 -5.96
CA THR A 590 23.39 30.50 -7.00
C THR A 590 23.26 29.89 -8.39
N SER A 591 22.26 30.35 -9.14
CA SER A 591 22.16 30.30 -10.62
C SER A 591 22.54 28.97 -11.29
N ILE A 592 21.58 28.06 -11.45
CA ILE A 592 21.66 27.00 -12.44
C ILE A 592 20.94 27.49 -13.71
N ASN A 593 21.72 27.93 -14.70
CA ASN A 593 21.21 28.12 -16.07
C ASN A 593 20.97 26.74 -16.69
N LEU A 594 19.71 26.32 -16.79
CA LEU A 594 19.30 25.19 -17.63
C LEU A 594 18.41 25.71 -18.77
N ALA A 595 18.85 25.46 -20.00
CA ALA A 595 18.11 25.85 -21.17
C ALA A 595 16.97 24.87 -21.45
N TYR A 596 15.74 25.39 -21.56
CA TYR A 596 14.79 24.84 -22.51
C TYR A 596 15.38 25.02 -23.92
N ASP A 597 15.81 23.94 -24.58
CA ASP A 597 16.13 23.94 -26.01
C ASP A 597 15.30 22.89 -26.75
N ILE A 598 14.19 23.34 -27.32
CA ILE A 598 13.55 22.64 -28.44
C ILE A 598 14.32 23.04 -29.72
N THR A 599 15.46 22.39 -29.90
CA THR A 599 16.29 22.31 -31.11
C THR A 599 17.11 23.55 -31.55
N LYS A 600 18.41 23.62 -31.16
CA LYS A 600 19.60 23.38 -32.04
C LYS A 600 20.95 23.95 -31.51
N SER A 601 21.91 23.03 -31.33
CA SER A 601 23.36 23.16 -31.67
C SER A 601 24.34 24.05 -30.86
N ASN A 602 25.49 23.42 -30.50
CA ASN A 602 26.88 23.94 -30.42
C ASN A 602 27.42 24.76 -29.21
N TYR A 603 28.49 24.21 -28.60
CA TYR A 603 29.59 24.86 -27.81
C TYR A 603 29.25 25.55 -26.45
N ARG A 604 30.20 25.89 -25.54
CA ARG A 604 31.43 25.22 -25.02
C ARG A 604 31.91 25.94 -23.72
N PHE A 605 32.38 25.18 -22.71
CA PHE A 605 33.02 25.52 -21.40
C PHE A 605 33.53 26.96 -21.08
N LEU A 606 33.46 27.36 -19.78
CA LEU A 606 34.62 27.78 -18.94
C LEU A 606 34.28 27.92 -17.41
N PHE A 607 35.30 28.13 -16.56
CA PHE A 607 35.29 28.11 -15.06
C PHE A 607 35.51 29.52 -14.44
N ASN A 608 35.18 29.76 -13.14
CA ASN A 608 36.20 30.05 -12.09
C ASN A 608 35.75 30.12 -10.59
N ASP A 609 36.78 30.07 -9.72
CA ASP A 609 36.86 30.09 -8.23
C ASP A 609 36.22 31.26 -7.44
N GLN A 610 35.93 31.07 -6.12
CA GLN A 610 36.78 31.51 -4.98
C GLN A 610 36.30 31.08 -3.55
N LYS A 611 37.05 31.44 -2.49
CA LYS A 611 37.10 30.81 -1.13
C LYS A 611 36.75 31.74 0.06
N THR A 612 36.69 31.15 1.27
CA THR A 612 37.03 31.64 2.65
C THR A 612 35.88 31.87 3.66
N ASP A 613 36.09 31.96 5.00
CA ASP A 613 36.71 31.05 6.02
C ASP A 613 36.38 31.55 7.48
N CYS A 614 36.60 30.73 8.52
CA CYS A 614 36.70 31.06 9.99
C CYS A 614 35.42 31.50 10.79
N ARG A 615 35.26 31.35 12.14
CA ARG A 615 35.84 30.47 13.22
C ARG A 615 35.15 30.68 14.62
N THR A 616 34.99 29.61 15.45
CA THR A 616 34.96 29.56 16.98
C THR A 616 33.90 30.34 17.84
N SER A 617 33.51 30.03 19.11
CA SER A 617 33.54 28.81 20.00
C SER A 617 32.93 29.00 21.44
N ALA A 618 32.41 27.92 22.09
CA ALA A 618 32.36 27.63 23.58
C ALA A 618 31.34 28.39 24.52
N LYS A 619 30.95 28.02 25.78
CA LYS A 619 31.20 26.88 26.74
C LYS A 619 30.23 26.83 28.00
N LEU A 620 30.18 25.69 28.74
CA LEU A 620 29.85 25.45 30.21
C LEU A 620 28.38 25.55 30.79
N GLN A 621 28.05 25.14 32.05
CA GLN A 621 27.78 23.75 32.59
C GLN A 621 27.06 23.72 34.01
N SER A 622 26.51 22.55 34.47
CA SER A 622 25.95 22.12 35.82
C SER A 622 24.40 22.19 36.01
N SER A 623 23.70 21.69 37.08
CA SER A 623 24.00 20.99 38.37
C SER A 623 22.86 19.99 38.84
N VAL A 624 22.74 19.58 40.13
CA VAL A 624 22.03 18.34 40.63
C VAL A 624 21.26 18.44 42.00
N SER A 625 20.17 17.64 42.24
CA SER A 625 19.60 17.05 43.53
C SER A 625 18.04 17.16 43.73
N GLN A 626 17.25 16.44 44.59
CA GLN A 626 17.29 15.11 45.31
C GLN A 626 15.94 14.69 46.02
N ILE A 627 15.64 13.37 46.14
CA ILE A 627 15.02 12.59 47.28
C ILE A 627 13.45 12.57 47.56
N LEU A 628 12.96 11.80 48.57
CA LEU A 628 11.84 10.80 48.59
C LEU A 628 10.75 10.92 49.74
N HIS A 629 9.73 10.01 49.68
CA HIS A 629 8.83 9.45 50.75
C HIS A 629 7.39 10.03 51.00
N ILE A 630 6.42 9.34 51.64
CA ILE A 630 5.85 7.96 51.49
C ILE A 630 4.52 7.78 52.32
N ASN A 631 3.62 6.84 51.94
CA ASN A 631 2.45 6.29 52.71
C ASN A 631 1.28 7.23 53.15
N LYS A 632 0.16 6.76 53.77
CA LYS A 632 -0.89 5.74 53.40
C LYS A 632 -2.01 5.72 54.49
N LYS A 633 -3.21 5.16 54.16
CA LYS A 633 -4.41 4.91 55.04
C LYS A 633 -5.25 6.17 55.41
N GLU A 634 -6.55 6.09 55.78
CA GLU A 634 -7.46 4.93 55.91
C GLU A 634 -8.96 5.15 55.51
N LYS A 635 -9.56 4.04 55.05
CA LYS A 635 -10.99 3.62 54.87
C LYS A 635 -12.15 4.45 55.47
N ARG A 636 -13.27 4.50 54.72
CA ARG A 636 -14.54 3.79 55.07
C ARG A 636 -15.40 3.53 53.82
N MET A 637 -16.49 2.74 53.96
CA MET A 637 -17.08 1.97 52.85
C MET A 637 -18.60 1.71 53.04
N SER A 638 -19.34 1.47 51.96
CA SER A 638 -20.73 0.99 51.92
C SER A 638 -20.93 0.09 50.67
N PHE A 639 -21.89 -0.83 50.66
CA PHE A 639 -21.86 -2.01 49.75
C PHE A 639 -23.23 -2.47 49.20
N PHE A 640 -23.13 -3.40 48.24
CA PHE A 640 -24.14 -4.17 47.48
C PHE A 640 -24.72 -3.49 46.23
N THR A 641 -24.86 -4.19 45.09
CA THR A 641 -24.79 -5.66 44.82
C THR A 641 -23.44 -6.19 44.30
N LEU A 642 -23.22 -7.52 44.35
CA LEU A 642 -21.94 -8.17 44.01
C LEU A 642 -22.13 -9.61 43.48
N ARG A 643 -21.15 -10.12 42.72
CA ARG A 643 -20.98 -11.54 42.34
C ARG A 643 -20.67 -12.43 43.55
N SER A 644 -20.89 -13.73 43.39
CA SER A 644 -20.06 -14.81 43.93
C SER A 644 -19.75 -15.80 42.79
N ALA A 645 -18.85 -16.76 42.89
CA ALA A 645 -17.47 -16.75 43.39
C ALA A 645 -16.73 -17.83 42.57
N CYS A 646 -15.45 -17.70 42.22
CA CYS A 646 -14.34 -17.99 43.13
C CYS A 646 -13.05 -17.30 42.70
N SER A 647 -12.15 -17.11 43.66
CA SER A 647 -10.81 -16.56 43.47
C SER A 647 -9.75 -17.48 44.06
N SER A 648 -8.83 -17.95 43.22
CA SER A 648 -7.51 -18.45 43.62
C SER A 648 -6.52 -18.13 42.49
N LEU A 649 -5.23 -18.00 42.82
CA LEU A 649 -4.15 -17.55 41.92
C LEU A 649 -4.39 -16.14 41.32
N GLY A 650 -4.02 -15.11 42.09
CA GLY A 650 -4.14 -13.71 41.66
C GLY A 650 -3.04 -13.29 40.68
N VAL A 651 -3.44 -12.87 39.48
CA VAL A 651 -2.62 -12.10 38.52
C VAL A 651 -3.46 -10.89 38.07
N GLN A 652 -2.84 -9.72 37.92
CA GLN A 652 -3.56 -8.51 37.50
C GLN A 652 -3.91 -8.58 36.01
N SER A 653 -5.20 -8.40 35.67
CA SER A 653 -5.68 -8.36 34.29
C SER A 653 -5.77 -6.92 33.76
N SER A 654 -5.16 -6.68 32.59
CA SER A 654 -5.33 -5.46 31.81
C SER A 654 -6.30 -5.68 30.65
N SER A 655 -7.38 -4.89 30.63
CA SER A 655 -8.20 -4.52 29.45
C SER A 655 -8.36 -5.55 28.31
N LEU A 656 -9.51 -6.22 28.29
CA LEU A 656 -10.08 -6.86 27.10
C LEU A 656 -10.48 -5.80 26.05
N THR A 657 -10.30 -6.05 24.74
CA THR A 657 -11.28 -5.79 23.65
C THR A 657 -10.73 -6.17 22.25
N VAL A 658 -11.38 -7.16 21.64
CA VAL A 658 -11.67 -7.39 20.20
C VAL A 658 -10.75 -6.78 19.11
N GLN A 659 -10.20 -7.65 18.27
CA GLN A 659 -9.78 -7.34 16.89
C GLN A 659 -10.90 -7.67 15.88
N LEU A 660 -10.92 -6.95 14.76
CA LEU A 660 -11.40 -7.44 13.46
C LEU A 660 -10.35 -7.09 12.40
N ALA A 661 -10.21 -7.92 11.36
CA ALA A 661 -9.09 -7.86 10.42
C ALA A 661 -9.45 -8.41 9.02
N PHE A 662 -8.79 -7.89 7.98
CA PHE A 662 -8.75 -8.43 6.61
C PHE A 662 -7.43 -8.01 5.90
N HIS A 663 -7.06 -8.57 4.74
CA HIS A 663 -6.32 -9.84 4.60
C HIS A 663 -5.45 -9.84 3.31
N SER A 664 -4.60 -10.87 3.09
CA SER A 664 -3.75 -11.12 1.87
C SER A 664 -2.56 -10.14 1.64
N ASN A 665 -1.42 -10.43 0.95
CA ASN A 665 -0.71 -11.63 0.43
C ASN A 665 0.71 -11.22 -0.08
N GLU A 666 1.73 -12.03 -0.43
CA GLU A 666 2.13 -13.46 -0.24
C GLU A 666 3.65 -13.65 -0.61
N ASN A 667 4.26 -14.81 -0.27
CA ASN A 667 5.56 -15.40 -0.74
C ASN A 667 6.90 -14.63 -0.50
N ASN A 668 8.04 -15.24 -0.12
CA ASN A 668 8.56 -16.61 -0.30
C ASN A 668 8.97 -17.36 1.00
N ASN A 669 9.16 -18.68 0.86
CA ASN A 669 9.20 -19.69 1.92
C ASN A 669 10.55 -19.83 2.67
N PHE A 670 10.49 -20.16 3.96
CA PHE A 670 11.33 -21.14 4.68
C PHE A 670 10.74 -21.35 6.11
N LEU A 671 10.92 -22.54 6.73
CA LEU A 671 10.25 -22.88 7.99
C LEU A 671 10.64 -21.96 9.18
N GLY A 672 9.67 -21.72 10.07
CA GLY A 672 9.87 -20.98 11.34
C GLY A 672 8.77 -19.97 11.69
N ALA A 673 7.79 -19.74 10.82
CA ALA A 673 6.81 -18.66 10.95
C ALA A 673 5.50 -19.07 11.66
N PHE A 674 5.57 -19.59 12.90
CA PHE A 674 4.37 -20.02 13.65
C PHE A 674 4.44 -19.72 15.16
N VAL A 675 4.06 -18.50 15.54
CA VAL A 675 3.44 -18.14 16.84
C VAL A 675 2.71 -16.81 16.66
N SER A 676 1.45 -16.75 17.07
CA SER A 676 0.67 -15.51 17.17
C SER A 676 1.02 -14.76 18.47
N SER A 677 1.60 -13.56 18.34
CA SER A 677 2.04 -12.68 19.46
C SER A 677 3.13 -13.29 20.37
N PRO A 678 4.37 -12.76 20.30
CA PRO A 678 4.60 -11.47 20.96
C PRO A 678 5.27 -10.39 20.08
N LYS A 679 5.47 -9.21 20.71
CA LYS A 679 6.09 -7.96 20.21
C LYS A 679 6.96 -8.11 18.94
N ARG A 680 6.49 -7.53 17.83
CA ARG A 680 7.16 -7.55 16.52
C ARG A 680 8.54 -6.86 16.47
N THR A 681 8.94 -6.16 17.52
CA THR A 681 10.22 -5.44 17.66
C THR A 681 11.40 -6.36 18.01
N GLU A 682 11.16 -7.40 18.81
CA GLU A 682 12.22 -8.32 19.24
C GLU A 682 12.53 -9.36 18.14
N ILE A 683 11.49 -9.96 17.55
CA ILE A 683 11.62 -10.97 16.47
C ILE A 683 12.29 -10.39 15.20
N LYS A 684 12.14 -9.09 14.89
CA LYS A 684 12.80 -8.48 13.71
C LYS A 684 14.33 -8.41 13.83
N ASN A 685 14.89 -8.41 15.05
CA ASN A 685 16.34 -8.52 15.24
C ASN A 685 16.87 -9.94 14.99
N CYS A 686 15.99 -10.94 14.95
CA CYS A 686 16.36 -12.35 14.95
C CYS A 686 17.02 -12.79 13.63
N LYS A 687 16.47 -12.47 12.45
CA LYS A 687 16.96 -13.05 11.16
C LYS A 687 18.43 -12.79 10.79
N ARG A 688 19.09 -11.72 11.26
CA ARG A 688 20.56 -11.50 11.10
C ARG A 688 21.40 -11.92 12.32
N ARG A 689 20.78 -12.24 13.47
CA ARG A 689 21.46 -12.62 14.73
C ARG A 689 21.36 -14.10 15.07
N ALA A 690 20.29 -14.77 14.65
CA ALA A 690 19.98 -16.18 14.92
C ALA A 690 20.85 -17.20 14.16
N CYS A 691 21.94 -16.76 13.54
CA CYS A 691 23.01 -17.65 13.08
C CYS A 691 24.40 -17.18 13.58
N LYS A 692 24.47 -16.15 14.43
CA LYS A 692 25.71 -15.48 14.86
C LYS A 692 25.78 -15.13 16.36
N SER A 693 24.71 -15.33 17.14
CA SER A 693 24.69 -15.11 18.59
C SER A 693 23.64 -15.98 19.30
N ALA A 694 24.05 -16.77 20.29
CA ALA A 694 23.16 -17.65 21.06
C ALA A 694 21.99 -16.90 21.72
N SER A 695 22.21 -15.68 22.20
CA SER A 695 21.19 -14.82 22.83
C SER A 695 20.11 -14.24 21.88
N CYS A 696 20.05 -14.70 20.63
CA CYS A 696 18.90 -14.52 19.75
C CYS A 696 18.29 -15.85 19.28
N MET A 697 18.84 -16.98 19.73
CA MET A 697 18.32 -18.33 19.54
C MET A 697 17.59 -18.82 20.80
N ASP A 698 17.70 -18.13 21.94
CA ASP A 698 16.76 -18.23 23.08
C ASP A 698 15.30 -17.91 22.69
N ASP A 699 15.10 -17.13 21.62
CA ASP A 699 13.80 -16.68 21.09
C ASP A 699 13.42 -17.46 19.79
N ALA A 700 13.96 -18.68 19.64
CA ALA A 700 14.07 -19.43 18.39
C ALA A 700 12.75 -19.65 17.61
N PRO A 701 12.77 -19.44 16.28
CA PRO A 701 11.69 -19.86 15.38
C PRO A 701 11.44 -21.39 15.31
N GLY A 702 12.33 -22.23 15.87
CA GLY A 702 12.11 -23.70 15.97
C GLY A 702 11.27 -24.11 17.18
N ARG A 703 11.44 -23.42 18.32
CA ARG A 703 10.64 -23.59 19.54
C ARG A 703 9.16 -23.25 19.31
N LYS A 704 8.89 -22.30 18.41
CA LYS A 704 7.56 -21.73 18.16
C LYS A 704 6.56 -22.76 17.54
N PRO A 705 6.89 -23.49 16.45
CA PRO A 705 6.14 -24.67 16.00
C PRO A 705 6.07 -25.80 17.04
N TRP A 706 7.11 -25.99 17.87
CA TRP A 706 7.09 -26.98 18.95
C TRP A 706 6.00 -26.69 19.99
N GLU A 707 5.94 -25.45 20.48
CA GLU A 707 4.92 -25.01 21.44
C GLU A 707 3.51 -25.00 20.84
N ALA A 708 3.36 -24.59 19.57
CA ALA A 708 2.07 -24.50 18.88
C ALA A 708 1.45 -25.85 18.51
N PHE A 709 2.23 -26.77 17.92
CA PHE A 709 1.69 -28.00 17.30
C PHE A 709 2.25 -29.31 17.83
N ARG A 710 3.32 -29.27 18.64
CA ARG A 710 4.01 -30.46 19.17
C ARG A 710 4.36 -31.52 18.11
N PRO A 711 5.00 -31.18 16.98
CA PRO A 711 5.42 -32.17 15.97
C PRO A 711 6.41 -33.18 16.53
N ASP A 712 6.38 -34.40 16.01
CA ASP A 712 7.24 -35.52 16.43
C ASP A 712 8.72 -35.33 16.08
N GLY A 713 9.02 -34.37 15.19
CA GLY A 713 10.36 -33.90 14.86
C GLY A 713 10.43 -32.37 14.81
N VAL A 714 11.49 -31.79 15.39
CA VAL A 714 11.73 -30.34 15.44
C VAL A 714 13.10 -30.04 14.84
N ILE A 715 13.14 -29.36 13.70
CA ILE A 715 14.38 -28.95 13.03
C ILE A 715 14.90 -27.63 13.62
N ILE A 716 16.23 -27.50 13.78
CA ILE A 716 16.85 -26.23 14.17
C ILE A 716 16.56 -25.13 13.14
N PHE A 717 16.38 -23.89 13.61
CA PHE A 717 16.36 -22.72 12.73
C PHE A 717 17.79 -22.22 12.48
N SER A 718 18.24 -22.29 11.23
CA SER A 718 19.55 -21.82 10.74
C SER A 718 19.44 -21.58 9.22
N ASP A 719 20.56 -21.42 8.53
CA ASP A 719 20.67 -21.39 7.06
C ASP A 719 21.65 -22.49 6.58
N ILE A 720 21.44 -23.05 5.38
CA ILE A 720 22.38 -24.04 4.78
C ILE A 720 23.77 -23.44 4.53
N LEU A 721 23.87 -22.11 4.37
CA LEU A 721 25.09 -21.38 4.10
C LEU A 721 25.79 -20.84 5.35
N THR A 722 25.22 -21.00 6.56
CA THR A 722 25.89 -20.62 7.83
C THR A 722 27.36 -21.08 7.92
N PRO A 723 27.77 -22.26 7.40
CA PRO A 723 29.18 -22.68 7.39
C PRO A 723 30.13 -21.89 6.49
N LEU A 724 29.65 -21.14 5.48
CA LEU A 724 30.52 -20.50 4.47
C LEU A 724 31.66 -19.65 5.08
N PRO A 725 31.42 -18.75 6.07
CA PRO A 725 32.48 -17.94 6.66
C PRO A 725 33.40 -18.74 7.60
N ALA A 726 33.03 -19.96 7.97
CA ALA A 726 33.85 -20.86 8.77
C ALA A 726 34.94 -21.56 7.96
N PHE A 727 34.86 -21.57 6.62
CA PHE A 727 35.93 -22.08 5.73
C PHE A 727 36.43 -21.05 4.69
N GLY A 728 36.17 -19.76 4.92
CA GLY A 728 36.78 -18.65 4.17
C GLY A 728 35.89 -17.94 3.15
N VAL A 729 34.62 -18.33 2.97
CA VAL A 729 33.69 -17.70 2.02
C VAL A 729 32.78 -16.69 2.74
N PRO A 730 32.98 -15.36 2.57
CA PRO A 730 32.04 -14.37 3.10
C PRO A 730 30.75 -14.36 2.27
N PHE A 731 29.61 -14.40 2.98
CA PHE A 731 28.29 -14.19 2.40
C PHE A 731 27.44 -13.27 3.30
N ASP A 732 26.56 -12.50 2.66
CA ASP A 732 25.48 -11.78 3.33
C ASP A 732 24.15 -12.34 2.82
N ILE A 733 23.14 -12.44 3.70
CA ILE A 733 21.77 -12.67 3.24
C ILE A 733 21.22 -11.31 2.81
N GLU A 734 21.30 -11.05 1.51
CA GLU A 734 20.48 -10.03 0.90
C GLU A 734 19.06 -10.57 0.82
N GLU A 735 18.25 -10.05 1.73
CA GLU A 735 16.80 -10.14 1.78
C GLU A 735 16.11 -10.08 0.37
N VAL A 736 16.73 -9.59 -0.76
CA VAL A 736 16.42 -9.64 -2.25
C VAL A 736 16.84 -10.93 -2.93
N ARG A 737 18.15 -11.16 -2.97
CA ARG A 737 18.78 -12.13 -3.87
C ARG A 737 18.91 -13.49 -3.17
N GLY A 738 18.35 -13.57 -1.95
CA GLY A 738 18.69 -14.57 -0.97
C GLY A 738 20.13 -14.36 -0.53
N PRO A 739 20.89 -15.43 -0.26
CA PRO A 739 22.31 -15.27 0.00
C PRO A 739 23.02 -14.65 -1.22
N VAL A 740 23.95 -13.74 -0.94
CA VAL A 740 24.88 -13.15 -1.91
C VAL A 740 26.31 -13.40 -1.42
N ILE A 741 27.11 -14.01 -2.30
CA ILE A 741 28.51 -14.33 -2.07
C ILE A 741 29.34 -13.38 -2.93
N GLN A 742 30.17 -12.56 -2.26
CA GLN A 742 30.92 -11.49 -2.92
C GLN A 742 32.22 -12.01 -3.56
N SER A 743 32.83 -13.03 -2.94
CA SER A 743 34.06 -13.67 -3.41
C SER A 743 33.74 -14.97 -4.17
N LEU A 744 33.46 -14.85 -5.47
CA LEU A 744 33.15 -16.00 -6.32
C LEU A 744 34.39 -16.87 -6.57
N ILE A 745 34.24 -18.20 -6.50
CA ILE A 745 35.33 -19.12 -6.85
C ILE A 745 35.31 -19.40 -8.35
N CYS A 746 36.16 -18.68 -9.08
CA CYS A 746 36.29 -18.75 -10.54
C CYS A 746 37.71 -19.09 -11.03
N SER A 747 38.69 -19.27 -10.12
CA SER A 747 40.06 -19.67 -10.43
C SER A 747 40.69 -20.50 -9.31
N GLU A 748 41.82 -21.15 -9.58
CA GLU A 748 42.61 -21.85 -8.54
C GLU A 748 43.11 -20.91 -7.44
N ASP A 749 43.39 -19.64 -7.74
CA ASP A 749 43.78 -18.66 -6.71
C ASP A 749 42.60 -18.28 -5.79
N CYS A 750 41.36 -18.30 -6.29
CA CYS A 750 40.18 -18.19 -5.44
C CYS A 750 40.03 -19.40 -4.51
N LEU A 751 40.39 -20.61 -4.96
CA LEU A 751 40.33 -21.82 -4.15
C LEU A 751 41.36 -21.80 -3.00
N LYS A 752 42.54 -21.19 -3.21
CA LYS A 752 43.59 -21.03 -2.19
C LYS A 752 43.18 -20.14 -1.00
N ALA A 753 42.08 -19.40 -1.11
CA ALA A 753 41.50 -18.64 0.00
C ALA A 753 40.64 -19.50 0.96
N LEU A 754 40.29 -20.72 0.57
CA LEU A 754 39.57 -21.66 1.42
C LEU A 754 40.49 -22.28 2.49
N HIS A 755 39.96 -22.47 3.69
CA HIS A 755 40.68 -23.08 4.81
C HIS A 755 39.83 -24.17 5.51
N PRO A 756 40.43 -25.11 6.27
CA PRO A 756 39.67 -26.10 7.04
C PRO A 756 38.63 -25.44 7.94
N ILE A 757 37.51 -26.12 8.19
CA ILE A 757 36.34 -25.50 8.83
C ILE A 757 36.62 -25.16 10.30
N ASP A 758 36.48 -23.88 10.62
CA ASP A 758 36.65 -23.31 11.95
C ASP A 758 35.34 -23.44 12.74
N LEU A 759 35.20 -24.56 13.45
CA LEU A 759 33.98 -24.90 14.20
C LEU A 759 33.69 -23.92 15.36
N GLU A 760 34.67 -23.17 15.87
CA GLU A 760 34.45 -22.15 16.90
C GLU A 760 33.56 -21.01 16.38
N LYS A 761 33.68 -20.66 15.09
CA LYS A 761 32.76 -19.70 14.42
C LYS A 761 31.31 -20.20 14.34
N LEU A 762 31.06 -21.48 14.63
CA LEU A 762 29.74 -22.13 14.58
C LEU A 762 29.20 -22.49 15.98
N HIS A 763 29.88 -22.06 17.05
CA HIS A 763 29.50 -22.29 18.46
C HIS A 763 28.03 -21.94 18.77
N SER A 764 27.48 -20.87 18.18
CA SER A 764 26.07 -20.48 18.38
C SER A 764 25.07 -21.52 17.85
N VAL A 765 25.43 -22.33 16.85
CA VAL A 765 24.58 -23.44 16.37
C VAL A 765 24.62 -24.59 17.36
N GLY A 766 25.80 -24.96 17.87
CA GLY A 766 25.97 -26.05 18.84
C GLY A 766 25.23 -25.80 20.15
N GLU A 767 25.30 -24.59 20.70
CA GLU A 767 24.51 -24.23 21.90
C GLU A 767 23.00 -24.29 21.64
N SER A 768 22.55 -23.81 20.48
CA SER A 768 21.12 -23.81 20.15
C SER A 768 20.55 -25.21 19.94
N LEU A 769 21.37 -26.16 19.47
CA LEU A 769 21.00 -27.58 19.44
C LEU A 769 20.87 -28.17 20.85
N LYS A 770 21.78 -27.82 21.77
CA LYS A 770 21.71 -28.25 23.17
C LYS A 770 20.48 -27.67 23.89
N ILE A 771 20.18 -26.38 23.68
CA ILE A 771 18.97 -25.71 24.22
C ILE A 771 17.71 -26.40 23.67
N LEU A 772 17.59 -26.53 22.35
CA LEU A 772 16.42 -27.15 21.72
C LEU A 772 16.22 -28.61 22.18
N ARG A 773 17.31 -29.37 22.41
CA ARG A 773 17.27 -30.73 22.96
C ARG A 773 16.80 -30.80 24.41
N GLN A 774 17.04 -29.76 25.21
CA GLN A 774 16.49 -29.62 26.56
C GLN A 774 14.99 -29.25 26.52
N GLU A 775 14.57 -28.40 25.59
CA GLU A 775 13.18 -27.91 25.49
C GLU A 775 12.17 -28.92 24.93
N VAL A 776 12.58 -29.78 23.98
CA VAL A 776 11.71 -30.86 23.49
C VAL A 776 11.73 -32.10 24.39
N GLY A 777 12.75 -32.23 25.25
CA GLY A 777 12.98 -33.42 26.07
C GLY A 777 13.03 -34.68 25.19
N ASP A 778 12.37 -35.75 25.63
CA ASP A 778 12.22 -36.98 24.85
C ASP A 778 10.83 -37.09 24.18
N HIS A 779 10.14 -35.96 23.99
CA HIS A 779 8.83 -35.89 23.34
C HIS A 779 8.89 -35.68 21.81
N ALA A 780 10.04 -35.28 21.26
CA ALA A 780 10.24 -35.11 19.82
C ALA A 780 11.72 -35.25 19.43
N ALA A 781 11.98 -35.65 18.19
CA ALA A 781 13.32 -35.74 17.63
C ALA A 781 13.84 -34.36 17.19
N VAL A 782 14.87 -33.83 17.86
CA VAL A 782 15.67 -32.71 17.32
C VAL A 782 16.42 -33.13 16.04
N LEU A 783 16.16 -32.41 14.94
CA LEU A 783 16.85 -32.55 13.65
C LEU A 783 17.88 -31.42 13.47
N GLY A 784 19.12 -31.80 13.17
CA GLY A 784 20.10 -30.90 12.57
C GLY A 784 20.00 -30.88 11.05
N PHE A 785 20.66 -29.94 10.38
CA PHE A 785 20.68 -29.93 8.92
C PHE A 785 21.90 -29.27 8.28
N VAL A 786 22.12 -29.59 7.00
CA VAL A 786 23.17 -29.03 6.14
C VAL A 786 22.72 -28.93 4.67
N GLY A 787 23.39 -28.11 3.86
CA GLY A 787 23.33 -28.23 2.40
C GLY A 787 24.25 -29.34 1.88
N ALA A 788 23.94 -29.88 0.69
CA ALA A 788 24.83 -30.83 0.00
C ALA A 788 25.95 -30.11 -0.77
N PRO A 789 27.14 -30.73 -0.96
CA PRO A 789 28.29 -30.10 -1.63
C PRO A 789 27.97 -29.45 -2.98
N TRP A 790 27.18 -30.10 -3.83
CA TRP A 790 26.74 -29.53 -5.12
C TRP A 790 25.92 -28.24 -4.95
N THR A 791 24.87 -28.28 -4.11
CA THR A 791 24.05 -27.11 -3.81
C THR A 791 24.86 -25.97 -3.18
N ILE A 792 25.83 -26.27 -2.30
CA ILE A 792 26.71 -25.25 -1.71
C ILE A 792 27.69 -24.67 -2.75
N ALA A 793 28.36 -25.50 -3.56
CA ALA A 793 29.24 -25.06 -4.63
C ALA A 793 28.50 -24.19 -5.66
N THR A 794 27.24 -24.54 -5.97
CA THR A 794 26.36 -23.75 -6.84
C THR A 794 26.20 -22.32 -6.32
N TYR A 795 25.94 -22.11 -5.03
CA TYR A 795 25.88 -20.76 -4.46
C TYR A 795 27.23 -20.02 -4.56
N ILE A 796 28.34 -20.70 -4.24
CA ILE A 796 29.70 -20.11 -4.25
C ILE A 796 30.15 -19.66 -5.66
N VAL A 797 29.74 -20.41 -6.70
CA VAL A 797 30.10 -20.12 -8.09
C VAL A 797 29.14 -19.12 -8.74
N GLU A 798 27.83 -19.23 -8.53
CA GLU A 798 26.81 -18.34 -9.13
C GLU A 798 26.64 -17.02 -8.36
N GLY A 799 27.20 -16.91 -7.15
CA GLY A 799 27.14 -15.72 -6.31
C GLY A 799 25.85 -15.50 -5.55
N GLY A 800 24.86 -16.40 -5.67
CA GLY A 800 23.58 -16.32 -4.98
C GLY A 800 22.50 -17.19 -5.60
N THR A 801 21.24 -16.85 -5.36
CA THR A 801 20.09 -17.60 -5.93
C THR A 801 19.96 -17.34 -7.43
N THR A 802 20.10 -18.39 -8.24
CA THR A 802 19.80 -18.38 -9.69
C THR A 802 18.74 -19.44 -10.03
N ARG A 803 18.28 -19.49 -11.29
CA ARG A 803 17.27 -20.47 -11.77
C ARG A 803 17.83 -21.49 -12.78
N THR A 804 19.03 -21.25 -13.32
CA THR A 804 19.60 -22.03 -14.44
C THR A 804 20.94 -22.70 -14.11
N TYR A 805 21.72 -22.11 -13.19
CA TYR A 805 23.02 -22.60 -12.71
C TYR A 805 24.04 -22.77 -13.86
N THR A 806 24.03 -21.81 -14.81
CA THR A 806 24.81 -21.85 -16.05
C THR A 806 26.31 -21.80 -15.83
N THR A 807 26.78 -21.12 -14.79
CA THR A 807 28.20 -20.93 -14.50
C THR A 807 28.80 -22.21 -13.94
N VAL A 808 28.17 -22.79 -12.90
CA VAL A 808 28.63 -24.04 -12.28
C VAL A 808 28.48 -25.24 -13.21
N LYS A 809 27.40 -25.30 -14.01
CA LYS A 809 27.23 -26.33 -15.06
C LYS A 809 28.25 -26.18 -16.19
N SER A 810 28.65 -24.95 -16.54
CA SER A 810 29.75 -24.74 -17.48
C SER A 810 31.08 -25.24 -16.91
N MET A 811 31.35 -25.00 -15.62
CA MET A 811 32.59 -25.46 -14.96
C MET A 811 32.75 -26.98 -14.95
N CYS A 812 31.67 -27.77 -15.00
CA CYS A 812 31.73 -29.23 -15.21
C CYS A 812 32.49 -29.64 -16.49
N HIS A 813 32.61 -28.74 -17.48
CA HIS A 813 33.31 -28.98 -18.73
C HIS A 813 34.52 -28.03 -18.94
N THR A 814 34.42 -26.78 -18.50
CA THR A 814 35.44 -25.74 -18.71
C THR A 814 36.51 -25.67 -17.61
N ALA A 815 36.18 -26.07 -16.38
CA ALA A 815 37.10 -26.07 -15.24
C ALA A 815 36.89 -27.30 -14.31
N PRO A 816 36.87 -28.54 -14.84
CA PRO A 816 36.40 -29.71 -14.10
C PRO A 816 37.27 -30.08 -12.89
N ASN A 817 38.56 -29.76 -12.91
CA ASN A 817 39.45 -30.05 -11.77
C ASN A 817 39.19 -29.06 -10.62
N LEU A 818 39.15 -27.76 -10.90
CA LEU A 818 38.79 -26.72 -9.94
C LEU A 818 37.44 -26.98 -9.25
N LEU A 819 36.44 -27.47 -10.02
CA LEU A 819 35.14 -27.84 -9.46
C LEU A 819 35.21 -29.10 -8.59
N ARG A 820 36.03 -30.10 -8.94
CA ARG A 820 36.27 -31.27 -8.07
C ARG A 820 36.96 -30.88 -6.78
N ASP A 821 37.98 -30.02 -6.83
CA ASP A 821 38.72 -29.58 -5.65
C ASP A 821 37.83 -28.78 -4.69
N LEU A 822 36.96 -27.92 -5.22
CA LEU A 822 35.91 -27.22 -4.44
C LEU A 822 34.95 -28.21 -3.78
N LEU A 823 34.43 -29.20 -4.53
CA LEU A 823 33.50 -30.19 -3.99
C LEU A 823 34.16 -31.11 -2.97
N CYS A 824 35.41 -31.52 -3.17
CA CYS A 824 36.22 -32.26 -2.19
C CYS A 824 36.48 -31.44 -0.91
N HIS A 825 36.72 -30.14 -1.01
CA HIS A 825 36.86 -29.25 0.15
C HIS A 825 35.54 -29.17 0.94
N LEU A 826 34.44 -28.85 0.26
CA LEU A 826 33.10 -28.75 0.86
C LEU A 826 32.66 -30.07 1.51
N THR A 827 32.99 -31.21 0.91
CA THR A 827 32.70 -32.55 1.43
C THR A 827 33.32 -32.79 2.81
N LYS A 828 34.56 -32.36 3.01
CA LYS A 828 35.25 -32.44 4.32
C LYS A 828 34.64 -31.49 5.34
N ALA A 829 34.50 -30.21 4.96
CA ALA A 829 33.92 -29.18 5.82
C ALA A 829 32.49 -29.52 6.29
N ILE A 830 31.64 -30.02 5.38
CA ILE A 830 30.26 -30.43 5.70
C ILE A 830 30.26 -31.70 6.55
N SER A 831 31.16 -32.67 6.32
CA SER A 831 31.28 -33.85 7.18
C SER A 831 31.62 -33.48 8.62
N GLU A 832 32.60 -32.62 8.82
CA GLU A 832 33.03 -32.15 10.14
C GLU A 832 31.92 -31.33 10.84
N TYR A 833 31.19 -30.48 10.10
CA TYR A 833 30.03 -29.77 10.64
C TYR A 833 28.86 -30.70 11.02
N ILE A 834 28.61 -31.79 10.28
CA ILE A 834 27.62 -32.81 10.66
C ILE A 834 28.02 -33.46 11.98
N ILE A 835 29.27 -33.89 12.12
CA ILE A 835 29.79 -34.53 13.35
C ILE A 835 29.62 -33.56 14.54
N TYR A 836 29.97 -32.29 14.36
CA TYR A 836 29.78 -31.24 15.38
C TYR A 836 28.30 -31.05 15.80
N GLN A 837 27.34 -31.12 14.87
CA GLN A 837 25.91 -31.10 15.22
C GLN A 837 25.49 -32.35 16.00
N VAL A 838 26.04 -33.53 15.68
CA VAL A 838 25.77 -34.80 16.40
C VAL A 838 26.34 -34.77 17.83
N GLU A 839 27.56 -34.27 18.01
CA GLU A 839 28.15 -34.01 19.32
C GLU A 839 27.32 -32.99 20.13
N SER A 840 26.71 -32.03 19.43
CA SER A 840 25.72 -31.07 19.96
C SER A 840 24.30 -31.65 20.17
N ARG A 841 24.14 -32.98 20.11
CA ARG A 841 22.96 -33.77 20.54
C ARG A 841 21.72 -33.74 19.63
N VAL A 842 21.88 -33.64 18.32
CA VAL A 842 20.79 -33.99 17.38
C VAL A 842 20.47 -35.49 17.41
N HIS A 843 19.27 -35.86 16.99
CA HIS A 843 18.87 -37.26 16.76
C HIS A 843 19.00 -37.71 15.31
N CYS A 844 19.01 -36.77 14.37
CA CYS A 844 18.92 -37.00 12.93
C CYS A 844 19.50 -35.78 12.19
N ILE A 845 20.03 -36.00 10.98
CA ILE A 845 20.60 -34.94 10.13
C ILE A 845 19.88 -34.96 8.78
N GLN A 846 19.23 -33.85 8.42
CA GLN A 846 18.67 -33.66 7.07
C GLN A 846 19.65 -32.89 6.18
N ARG A 847 19.90 -33.43 4.99
CA ARG A 847 20.75 -32.81 3.97
C ARG A 847 19.91 -32.39 2.77
N PHE A 848 20.00 -31.11 2.43
CA PHE A 848 19.30 -30.50 1.31
C PHE A 848 20.23 -30.38 0.09
N ASP A 849 19.98 -31.16 -0.96
CA ASP A 849 20.53 -30.90 -2.31
C ASP A 849 19.44 -30.22 -3.17
N SER A 850 19.03 -29.02 -2.76
CA SER A 850 17.92 -28.26 -3.36
C SER A 850 18.09 -28.02 -4.87
N TRP A 851 19.32 -28.01 -5.38
CA TRP A 851 19.64 -27.86 -6.80
C TRP A 851 20.04 -29.18 -7.49
N GLY A 852 20.00 -30.32 -6.78
CA GLY A 852 20.37 -31.63 -7.32
C GLY A 852 19.46 -32.13 -8.44
N GLY A 853 18.14 -31.94 -8.31
CA GLY A 853 17.15 -32.29 -9.34
C GLY A 853 17.16 -31.38 -10.57
N GLN A 854 18.06 -30.39 -10.61
CA GLN A 854 18.30 -29.51 -11.77
C GLN A 854 19.52 -29.96 -12.60
N LEU A 855 20.12 -31.11 -12.28
CA LEU A 855 21.16 -31.77 -13.06
C LEU A 855 20.60 -32.90 -13.95
N PRO A 856 21.14 -33.08 -15.17
CA PRO A 856 21.08 -34.35 -15.90
C PRO A 856 21.56 -35.54 -15.06
N LEU A 857 21.04 -36.73 -15.33
CA LEU A 857 21.26 -37.92 -14.48
C LEU A 857 22.73 -38.35 -14.39
N ASP A 858 23.46 -38.23 -15.48
CA ASP A 858 24.91 -38.45 -15.60
C ASP A 858 25.71 -37.37 -14.86
N MET A 859 25.32 -36.10 -14.98
CA MET A 859 25.93 -35.02 -14.22
C MET A 859 25.69 -35.17 -12.71
N TRP A 860 24.52 -35.63 -12.26
CA TRP A 860 24.25 -35.86 -10.84
C TRP A 860 25.10 -37.00 -10.27
N GLU A 861 25.26 -38.11 -11.01
CA GLU A 861 26.17 -39.20 -10.67
C GLU A 861 27.64 -38.76 -10.58
N GLN A 862 28.07 -37.74 -11.34
CA GLN A 862 29.44 -37.24 -11.35
C GLN A 862 29.71 -36.11 -10.35
N TRP A 863 28.77 -35.17 -10.16
CA TRP A 863 29.02 -33.88 -9.49
C TRP A 863 28.28 -33.67 -8.17
N SER A 864 27.32 -34.53 -7.81
CA SER A 864 26.66 -34.49 -6.48
C SER A 864 26.77 -35.82 -5.73
N LYS A 865 26.36 -36.92 -6.36
CA LYS A 865 26.29 -38.25 -5.74
C LYS A 865 27.58 -38.72 -5.05
N PRO A 866 28.80 -38.61 -5.63
CA PRO A 866 29.99 -39.18 -5.01
C PRO A 866 30.30 -38.51 -3.67
N TYR A 867 30.18 -37.18 -3.65
CA TYR A 867 30.35 -36.32 -2.48
C TYR A 867 29.27 -36.55 -1.42
N ILE A 868 28.03 -36.79 -1.85
CA ILE A 868 26.93 -37.20 -0.96
C ILE A 868 27.26 -38.55 -0.28
N THR A 869 27.75 -39.54 -1.03
CA THR A 869 28.14 -40.86 -0.51
C THR A 869 29.40 -40.81 0.36
N GLU A 870 30.38 -39.96 0.04
CA GLU A 870 31.59 -39.77 0.85
C GLU A 870 31.24 -39.23 2.24
N ILE A 871 30.40 -38.19 2.32
CA ILE A 871 29.86 -37.67 3.59
C ILE A 871 29.14 -38.79 4.38
N VAL A 872 28.32 -39.61 3.72
CA VAL A 872 27.57 -40.70 4.38
C VAL A 872 28.54 -41.70 5.00
N SER A 873 29.56 -42.12 4.25
CA SER A 873 30.60 -43.02 4.75
C SER A 873 31.36 -42.40 5.94
N ILE A 874 31.80 -41.15 5.85
CA ILE A 874 32.54 -40.48 6.94
C ILE A 874 31.67 -40.37 8.21
N VAL A 875 30.41 -39.97 8.05
CA VAL A 875 29.48 -39.77 9.19
C VAL A 875 29.03 -41.11 9.78
N GLN A 876 28.73 -42.13 8.97
CA GLN A 876 28.39 -43.46 9.50
C GLN A 876 29.59 -44.12 10.22
N ASN A 877 30.82 -43.92 9.74
CA ASN A 877 32.01 -44.45 10.41
C ASN A 877 32.29 -43.80 11.78
N LYS A 878 32.02 -42.50 11.97
CA LYS A 878 32.18 -41.83 13.28
C LYS A 878 30.93 -41.87 14.17
N CYS A 879 29.75 -41.84 13.57
CA CYS A 879 28.46 -41.68 14.23
C CYS A 879 27.44 -42.74 13.76
N PRO A 880 27.71 -44.06 13.88
CA PRO A 880 26.96 -45.16 13.25
C PRO A 880 25.50 -45.35 13.73
N LYS A 881 24.96 -44.40 14.50
CA LYS A 881 23.58 -44.40 15.01
C LYS A 881 22.78 -43.16 14.61
N ILE A 882 23.36 -42.23 13.84
CA ILE A 882 22.64 -41.04 13.37
C ILE A 882 21.94 -41.35 12.03
N PRO A 883 20.61 -41.26 11.93
CA PRO A 883 19.92 -41.37 10.65
C PRO A 883 20.20 -40.15 9.78
N LEU A 884 20.42 -40.39 8.50
CA LEU A 884 20.66 -39.37 7.47
C LEU A 884 19.47 -39.29 6.52
N VAL A 885 18.84 -38.12 6.45
CA VAL A 885 17.79 -37.82 5.47
C VAL A 885 18.40 -37.10 4.27
N LEU A 886 18.13 -37.56 3.06
CA LEU A 886 18.44 -36.82 1.82
C LEU A 886 17.16 -36.26 1.21
N TYR A 887 17.06 -34.94 1.12
CA TYR A 887 16.02 -34.26 0.35
C TYR A 887 16.64 -33.60 -0.89
N ILE A 888 16.02 -33.82 -2.04
CA ILE A 888 16.34 -33.19 -3.32
C ILE A 888 15.02 -32.63 -3.87
N ASN A 889 15.02 -31.42 -4.42
CA ASN A 889 13.83 -30.84 -5.05
C ASN A 889 13.80 -31.18 -6.55
N GLY A 890 12.68 -31.69 -7.07
CA GLY A 890 12.56 -32.22 -8.44
C GLY A 890 13.14 -33.64 -8.57
N ASN A 891 12.92 -34.49 -7.56
CA ASN A 891 13.64 -35.75 -7.39
C ASN A 891 13.05 -36.97 -8.12
N GLY A 892 11.91 -36.81 -8.81
CA GLY A 892 11.26 -37.90 -9.55
C GLY A 892 12.14 -38.61 -10.58
N GLY A 893 13.19 -37.97 -11.12
CA GLY A 893 14.17 -38.60 -12.01
C GLY A 893 15.33 -39.34 -11.31
N LEU A 894 15.48 -39.18 -9.98
CA LEU A 894 16.69 -39.56 -9.23
C LEU A 894 16.48 -40.64 -8.16
N LEU A 895 15.24 -41.02 -7.83
CA LEU A 895 14.90 -41.89 -6.68
C LEU A 895 15.79 -43.15 -6.52
N GLU A 896 15.91 -43.97 -7.57
CA GLU A 896 16.70 -45.20 -7.56
C GLU A 896 18.19 -44.92 -7.35
N ARG A 897 18.68 -43.78 -7.85
CA ARG A 897 20.08 -43.33 -7.71
C ARG A 897 20.36 -42.76 -6.32
N MET A 898 19.36 -42.11 -5.71
CA MET A 898 19.41 -41.60 -4.33
C MET A 898 19.52 -42.75 -3.31
N LYS A 899 18.81 -43.88 -3.51
CA LYS A 899 18.98 -45.08 -2.68
C LYS A 899 20.45 -45.57 -2.68
N GLY A 900 21.12 -45.45 -3.82
CA GLY A 900 22.55 -45.74 -3.98
C GLY A 900 23.54 -44.77 -3.29
N THR A 901 23.07 -43.90 -2.39
CA THR A 901 23.93 -43.00 -1.57
C THR A 901 24.15 -43.49 -0.13
N GLY A 902 23.46 -44.55 0.30
CA GLY A 902 23.61 -45.13 1.65
C GLY A 902 22.87 -44.40 2.77
N VAL A 903 21.94 -43.50 2.44
CA VAL A 903 21.09 -42.77 3.41
C VAL A 903 19.89 -43.58 3.88
N ASP A 904 19.45 -43.33 5.12
CA ASP A 904 18.37 -44.07 5.79
C ASP A 904 16.96 -43.62 5.36
N VAL A 905 16.84 -42.36 4.94
CA VAL A 905 15.56 -41.73 4.58
C VAL A 905 15.69 -40.88 3.31
N ILE A 906 14.73 -41.01 2.40
CA ILE A 906 14.58 -40.13 1.23
C ILE A 906 13.39 -39.21 1.40
N GLY A 907 13.62 -37.90 1.35
CA GLY A 907 12.55 -36.91 1.24
C GLY A 907 12.03 -36.84 -0.19
N LEU A 908 10.76 -37.22 -0.37
CA LEU A 908 10.04 -37.10 -1.64
C LEU A 908 9.41 -35.70 -1.75
N ASP A 909 9.49 -35.10 -2.94
CA ASP A 909 8.69 -33.91 -3.26
C ASP A 909 7.31 -34.34 -3.82
N TRP A 910 6.41 -33.37 -3.98
CA TRP A 910 5.02 -33.62 -4.33
C TRP A 910 4.77 -33.97 -5.81
N THR A 911 5.79 -33.87 -6.67
CA THR A 911 5.69 -34.25 -8.09
C THR A 911 5.76 -35.76 -8.32
N VAL A 912 6.12 -36.51 -7.28
CA VAL A 912 6.16 -37.98 -7.24
C VAL A 912 4.90 -38.47 -6.52
N ASP A 913 4.11 -39.38 -7.12
CA ASP A 913 3.07 -40.05 -6.33
C ASP A 913 3.72 -40.96 -5.26
N MET A 914 3.22 -40.89 -4.03
CA MET A 914 3.78 -41.63 -2.90
C MET A 914 3.80 -43.16 -3.13
N ALA A 915 2.83 -43.74 -3.82
CA ALA A 915 2.81 -45.18 -4.10
C ALA A 915 3.87 -45.57 -5.15
N ASP A 916 4.08 -44.75 -6.18
CA ASP A 916 5.17 -44.98 -7.15
C ASP A 916 6.55 -44.69 -6.54
N GLY A 917 6.68 -43.67 -5.68
CA GLY A 917 7.89 -43.41 -4.90
C GLY A 917 8.27 -44.60 -4.03
N ARG A 918 7.31 -45.18 -3.31
CA ARG A 918 7.49 -46.43 -2.55
C ARG A 918 7.86 -47.62 -3.42
N LYS A 919 7.16 -47.83 -4.52
CA LYS A 919 7.40 -48.94 -5.46
C LYS A 919 8.79 -48.89 -6.08
N ARG A 920 9.31 -47.69 -6.37
CA ARG A 920 10.65 -47.45 -6.97
C ARG A 920 11.78 -47.55 -5.95
N LEU A 921 11.56 -47.07 -4.73
CA LEU A 921 12.55 -47.16 -3.64
C LEU A 921 12.59 -48.52 -2.94
N GLY A 922 11.48 -49.27 -2.95
CA GLY A 922 11.33 -50.52 -2.22
C GLY A 922 11.08 -50.32 -0.71
N ASN A 923 11.08 -51.43 0.04
CA ASN A 923 10.72 -51.43 1.46
C ASN A 923 11.92 -51.20 2.40
N ASP A 924 13.14 -51.16 1.87
CA ASP A 924 14.39 -51.20 2.64
C ASP A 924 14.86 -49.81 3.11
N ILE A 925 14.20 -48.75 2.65
CA ILE A 925 14.54 -47.34 2.92
C ILE A 925 13.28 -46.57 3.32
N SER A 926 13.42 -45.66 4.30
CA SER A 926 12.29 -44.84 4.74
C SER A 926 12.04 -43.67 3.80
N VAL A 927 10.80 -43.16 3.78
CA VAL A 927 10.45 -41.96 3.01
C VAL A 927 9.89 -40.86 3.91
N GLN A 928 10.19 -39.61 3.57
CA GLN A 928 9.63 -38.43 4.20
C GLN A 928 8.81 -37.62 3.17
N GLY A 929 7.68 -37.06 3.58
CA GLY A 929 6.80 -36.28 2.70
C GLY A 929 5.41 -36.89 2.48
N ASN A 930 4.67 -36.51 1.44
CA ASN A 930 5.04 -35.53 0.42
C ASN A 930 3.86 -34.66 -0.07
N VAL A 931 2.91 -34.36 0.81
CA VAL A 931 1.74 -33.50 0.50
C VAL A 931 2.20 -32.16 -0.09
N ASP A 932 1.60 -31.73 -1.21
CA ASP A 932 1.90 -30.42 -1.81
C ASP A 932 1.53 -29.30 -0.82
N PRO A 933 2.45 -28.38 -0.45
CA PRO A 933 2.15 -27.22 0.39
C PRO A 933 0.95 -26.39 -0.06
N ALA A 934 0.63 -26.37 -1.37
CA ALA A 934 -0.52 -25.66 -1.92
C ALA A 934 -1.86 -26.22 -1.43
N TYR A 935 -1.95 -27.50 -1.02
CA TYR A 935 -3.18 -28.06 -0.46
C TYR A 935 -3.60 -27.37 0.84
N LEU A 936 -2.68 -26.74 1.58
CA LEU A 936 -3.00 -26.02 2.81
C LEU A 936 -3.77 -24.70 2.57
N PHE A 937 -4.05 -24.33 1.32
CA PHE A 937 -4.96 -23.25 0.94
C PHE A 937 -6.35 -23.78 0.50
N SER A 938 -6.50 -25.10 0.36
CA SER A 938 -7.79 -25.74 0.08
C SER A 938 -8.67 -25.79 1.33
N PRO A 939 -10.00 -25.94 1.19
CA PRO A 939 -10.89 -26.20 2.32
C PRO A 939 -10.42 -27.43 3.13
N LEU A 940 -10.55 -27.36 4.46
CA LEU A 940 -10.03 -28.36 5.40
C LEU A 940 -10.40 -29.84 5.05
N PRO A 941 -11.58 -30.18 4.51
CA PRO A 941 -11.87 -31.55 4.06
C PRO A 941 -10.89 -32.06 2.98
N ALA A 942 -10.49 -31.23 2.02
CA ALA A 942 -9.52 -31.60 0.99
C ALA A 942 -8.10 -31.78 1.55
N VAL A 943 -7.75 -31.03 2.61
CA VAL A 943 -6.51 -31.24 3.38
C VAL A 943 -6.54 -32.62 4.06
N THR A 944 -7.67 -32.97 4.70
CA THR A 944 -7.89 -34.29 5.31
C THR A 944 -7.76 -35.43 4.29
N GLU A 945 -8.44 -35.31 3.15
CA GLU A 945 -8.45 -36.32 2.09
C GLU A 945 -7.04 -36.58 1.52
N GLU A 946 -6.25 -35.53 1.30
CA GLU A 946 -4.88 -35.66 0.78
C GLU A 946 -3.92 -36.25 1.81
N ILE A 947 -4.01 -35.87 3.09
CA ILE A 947 -3.23 -36.50 4.15
C ILE A 947 -3.55 -38.00 4.23
N GLN A 948 -4.84 -38.36 4.21
CA GLN A 948 -5.27 -39.75 4.22
C GLN A 948 -4.79 -40.51 2.98
N ARG A 949 -4.83 -39.89 1.79
CA ARG A 949 -4.33 -40.45 0.53
C ARG A 949 -2.82 -40.73 0.61
N VAL A 950 -2.02 -39.74 1.00
CA VAL A 950 -0.56 -39.87 1.10
C VAL A 950 -0.17 -40.91 2.14
N VAL A 951 -0.74 -40.89 3.35
CA VAL A 951 -0.47 -41.90 4.38
C VAL A 951 -0.85 -43.30 3.91
N LYS A 952 -2.04 -43.48 3.31
CA LYS A 952 -2.49 -44.76 2.74
C LYS A 952 -1.58 -45.28 1.61
N CYS A 953 -1.06 -44.40 0.76
CA CYS A 953 -0.10 -44.76 -0.29
C CYS A 953 1.30 -45.05 0.28
N ALA A 954 1.73 -44.35 1.33
CA ALA A 954 3.03 -44.54 1.98
C ALA A 954 3.11 -45.85 2.77
N GLY A 955 2.00 -46.28 3.36
CA GLY A 955 1.87 -47.54 4.09
C GLY A 955 2.53 -47.55 5.48
N PRO A 956 2.31 -48.64 6.26
CA PRO A 956 2.47 -48.67 7.72
C PRO A 956 3.90 -48.80 8.26
N ARG A 957 4.94 -48.57 7.45
CA ARG A 957 6.36 -48.78 7.85
C ARG A 957 7.28 -47.74 7.21
N GLY A 958 8.19 -47.15 7.99
CA GLY A 958 9.23 -46.25 7.47
C GLY A 958 8.67 -45.05 6.68
N HIS A 959 7.63 -44.39 7.20
CA HIS A 959 7.07 -43.15 6.66
C HIS A 959 7.19 -42.06 7.72
N ILE A 960 7.68 -40.88 7.31
CA ILE A 960 7.60 -39.63 8.07
C ILE A 960 6.68 -38.71 7.26
N LEU A 961 5.41 -38.58 7.66
CA LEU A 961 4.51 -37.65 6.97
C LEU A 961 5.04 -36.22 7.09
N ASN A 962 5.14 -35.55 5.96
CA ASN A 962 5.54 -34.16 5.85
C ASN A 962 4.97 -33.57 4.55
N LEU A 963 5.15 -32.28 4.35
CA LEU A 963 4.96 -31.66 3.05
C LEU A 963 6.10 -32.04 2.08
N GLY A 964 5.83 -31.99 0.78
CA GLY A 964 6.83 -32.21 -0.28
C GLY A 964 7.82 -31.05 -0.47
N HIS A 965 7.57 -29.91 0.18
CA HIS A 965 8.45 -28.75 0.28
C HIS A 965 8.09 -27.95 1.55
N GLY A 966 8.87 -26.96 1.95
CA GLY A 966 8.53 -26.10 3.09
C GLY A 966 7.22 -25.32 2.89
N VAL A 967 6.47 -25.12 3.99
CA VAL A 967 5.20 -24.37 4.09
C VAL A 967 5.30 -23.03 3.36
N LEU A 968 4.24 -22.66 2.61
CA LEU A 968 4.21 -21.40 1.88
C LEU A 968 3.96 -20.21 2.82
N VAL A 969 4.31 -19.01 2.38
CA VAL A 969 3.89 -17.79 3.09
C VAL A 969 2.39 -17.58 2.83
N GLY A 970 1.66 -17.07 3.81
CA GLY A 970 0.22 -16.83 3.66
C GLY A 970 -0.65 -18.07 3.86
N THR A 971 -0.07 -19.26 3.98
CA THR A 971 -0.80 -20.47 4.39
C THR A 971 -1.56 -20.22 5.70
N PRO A 972 -2.88 -20.45 5.76
CA PRO A 972 -3.67 -20.24 6.96
C PRO A 972 -3.16 -21.03 8.17
N GLU A 973 -3.09 -20.38 9.33
CA GLU A 973 -2.64 -21.00 10.59
C GLU A 973 -3.55 -22.16 11.01
N GLU A 974 -4.85 -22.04 10.75
CA GLU A 974 -5.86 -23.08 10.90
C GLU A 974 -5.57 -24.33 10.04
N ALA A 975 -5.11 -24.16 8.80
CA ALA A 975 -4.84 -25.30 7.90
C ALA A 975 -3.61 -26.11 8.34
N VAL A 976 -2.60 -25.47 8.93
CA VAL A 976 -1.44 -26.16 9.53
C VAL A 976 -1.81 -26.82 10.86
N ALA A 977 -2.63 -26.17 11.70
CA ALA A 977 -3.19 -26.80 12.90
C ALA A 977 -3.97 -28.08 12.55
N HIS A 978 -4.88 -27.98 11.57
CA HIS A 978 -5.66 -29.09 11.03
C HIS A 978 -4.81 -30.19 10.42
N PHE A 979 -3.73 -29.85 9.69
CA PHE A 979 -2.77 -30.84 9.19
C PHE A 979 -2.17 -31.67 10.33
N PHE A 980 -1.77 -31.03 11.44
CA PHE A 980 -1.26 -31.74 12.61
C PHE A 980 -2.34 -32.51 13.37
N GLU A 981 -3.57 -32.00 13.46
CA GLU A 981 -4.69 -32.69 14.10
C GLU A 981 -5.04 -33.99 13.36
N VAL A 982 -5.25 -33.93 12.05
CA VAL A 982 -5.51 -35.11 11.20
C VAL A 982 -4.32 -36.08 11.28
N THR A 983 -3.08 -35.60 11.16
CA THR A 983 -1.88 -36.45 11.27
C THR A 983 -1.85 -37.25 12.57
N LYS A 984 -2.34 -36.68 13.67
CA LYS A 984 -2.36 -37.29 15.01
C LYS A 984 -3.62 -38.10 15.32
N SER A 985 -4.71 -37.93 14.58
CA SER A 985 -5.90 -38.78 14.70
C SER A 985 -5.66 -40.14 14.05
N LEU A 986 -4.96 -40.16 12.91
CA LEU A 986 -4.69 -41.36 12.10
C LEU A 986 -3.95 -42.46 12.87
N LYS A 987 -4.49 -43.69 12.79
CA LYS A 987 -3.89 -44.88 13.40
C LYS A 987 -3.87 -46.03 12.41
N TYR A 988 -2.78 -46.79 12.38
CA TYR A 988 -2.77 -48.09 11.71
C TYR A 988 -3.32 -49.16 12.66
N ASP A 989 -4.15 -50.05 12.13
CA ASP A 989 -4.70 -51.17 12.90
C ASP A 989 -3.60 -52.19 13.26
N SER A 990 -3.18 -52.17 14.52
CA SER A 990 -2.14 -53.05 15.07
C SER A 990 -2.57 -54.50 15.27
N SER A 991 -3.87 -54.81 15.22
CA SER A 991 -4.38 -56.18 15.42
C SER A 991 -3.98 -57.15 14.30
N SER A 992 -3.68 -56.61 13.11
CA SER A 992 -3.40 -57.37 11.89
C SER A 992 -2.00 -58.02 11.81
N GLN A 993 -1.06 -57.72 12.73
CA GLN A 993 0.33 -58.19 12.58
C GLN A 993 0.54 -59.72 12.79
N ASN A 994 -0.43 -60.44 13.36
CA ASN A 994 -0.30 -61.87 13.67
C ASN A 994 -0.90 -62.83 12.62
N HIS A 995 -1.51 -62.32 11.55
CA HIS A 995 -1.94 -63.15 10.42
C HIS A 995 -1.43 -62.58 9.10
N ALA A 996 -0.73 -63.42 8.33
CA ALA A 996 -0.31 -63.08 6.99
C ALA A 996 -1.52 -62.91 6.05
N MET A 997 -1.33 -62.10 5.00
CA MET A 997 -2.27 -61.78 3.90
C MET A 997 -3.29 -60.63 4.08
N GLU A 998 -3.41 -59.96 5.22
CA GLU A 998 -4.08 -58.64 5.24
C GLU A 998 -3.08 -57.48 5.41
N LYS A 999 -3.28 -56.40 4.64
CA LYS A 999 -2.51 -55.15 4.78
C LYS A 999 -3.08 -54.35 5.96
N PRO A 1000 -2.26 -53.83 6.90
CA PRO A 1000 -2.74 -53.02 8.00
C PRO A 1000 -3.61 -51.86 7.51
N LYS A 1001 -4.84 -51.81 8.00
CA LYS A 1001 -5.85 -50.83 7.59
C LYS A 1001 -5.57 -49.50 8.28
N LEU A 1002 -5.73 -48.40 7.54
CA LEU A 1002 -5.76 -47.06 8.13
C LEU A 1002 -7.12 -46.88 8.81
N LEU A 1003 -7.09 -46.63 10.11
CA LEU A 1003 -8.22 -46.19 10.92
C LEU A 1003 -8.18 -44.67 10.97
N VAL A 1004 -9.32 -44.06 10.64
CA VAL A 1004 -9.57 -42.60 10.62
C VAL A 1004 -10.36 -42.23 11.87
#